data_AF-A0A812NSG9-F1
#
_entry.id   AF-A0A812NSG9-F1
#
_cell.length_a   1.000
_cell.length_b   1.000
_cell.length_c   1.000
_cell.angle_alpha   90.00
_cell.angle_beta   90.00
_cell.angle_gamma   90.00
#
_symmetry.space_group_name_H-M   'P 1'
#
loop_
_entity.id
_entity.type
_entity.pdbx_description
1 polymer ?
#
loop_
_entity_poly.entity_id
_entity_poly.type
_entity_poly.pdbx_seq_one_letter_code
_entity_poly.pdbx_strand_id
1 'polypeptide(L)'
;MEDERLWNSLLGEGIEAHSELRATFLTPWHLAVSVLDEADAITVFRQLVSGEPEIFYEQQGRLLWRWIGRNQDLLQRVQARLLSKCRRVEAYMAPPVSAAEVYDAVSSHHVVLKKVVRRSQRRWLTAGSGTLAEIEQKSKQFWGNILLGYMVEAQLPFSQLPVADESQRREIALRAFGARRSKTLRNRARCWRKARDWFLSFKGTAFPTSNLDVVGYMIFLEQEVGAKSCINDFLAALSVLEDAGQVSVSNQLCKDRLVLAASKSYVASAPSGQKQAPPLTVAMLISLELYVCDRRNPMYARCLAWACLLCVWACMRISDLQGIDMSRLKLFSAGLRGSLVRTKTTGSDKKVAEVPFFVRRDANLSGSDWLRIGRQLWVDLGHLNRDFLVWQTGAAMDEPRLRYAAPEVIAGYMRNVWAHLRVPEKKFGRQRWELKEDAWLLAGDCYMFWSGHSMRHFLPTVSAIFGEPKDRRDYLGRWHVGLHQSADYLHTCRQIVLDVQKLVCDKLCGGKPGYDEDELFAELRQWLVVRGCDPDPVVKSHMIMRLVDGARVLNQRWPMIGGFGEAEADVSLPEGQEEGAQGQASPFWVSVSRKSGQETSHSQSVLGVALELPSGGGRLEGHREFRRQLLSTMLPRSDRNQLQLR
;
A
#
# COMPACT_ATOMS: atom_id res chain seq x y z
N MET A 1 -38.46 28.57 16.05
CA MET A 1 -38.49 30.00 15.67
C MET A 1 -37.33 30.37 14.75
N GLU A 2 -36.07 30.15 15.14
CA GLU A 2 -34.92 30.54 14.29
C GLU A 2 -34.82 29.75 12.97
N ASP A 3 -35.17 28.46 12.97
CA ASP A 3 -35.10 27.62 11.77
C ASP A 3 -36.15 28.03 10.73
N GLU A 4 -37.37 28.32 11.19
CA GLU A 4 -38.43 28.87 10.34
C GLU A 4 -38.06 30.25 9.79
N ARG A 5 -37.41 31.09 10.61
CA ARG A 5 -36.92 32.40 10.16
C ARG A 5 -35.86 32.26 9.07
N LEU A 6 -34.95 31.30 9.18
CA LEU A 6 -33.92 31.02 8.18
C LEU A 6 -34.53 30.40 6.91
N TRP A 7 -35.48 29.47 7.03
CA TRP A 7 -36.20 28.95 5.87
C TRP A 7 -36.98 30.05 5.15
N ASN A 8 -37.67 30.92 5.86
CA ASN A 8 -38.39 32.04 5.25
C ASN A 8 -37.45 33.07 4.63
N SER A 9 -36.29 33.30 5.24
CA SER A 9 -35.23 34.14 4.64
C SER A 9 -34.69 33.53 3.35
N LEU A 10 -34.49 32.21 3.30
CA LEU A 10 -34.03 31.50 2.10
C LEU A 10 -35.07 31.60 0.97
N LEU A 11 -36.37 31.53 1.29
CA LEU A 11 -37.45 31.72 0.33
C LEU A 11 -37.43 33.14 -0.26
N GLY A 12 -37.12 34.15 0.56
CA GLY A 12 -37.00 35.54 0.16
C GLY A 12 -35.81 35.86 -0.75
N GLU A 13 -34.88 34.93 -0.96
CA GLU A 13 -33.73 35.08 -1.88
C GLU A 13 -34.07 34.79 -3.34
N GLY A 14 -35.31 34.39 -3.63
CA GLY A 14 -35.72 34.00 -4.98
C GLY A 14 -35.19 32.62 -5.40
N ILE A 15 -34.95 31.74 -4.43
CA ILE A 15 -34.57 30.35 -4.71
C ILE A 15 -35.82 29.57 -5.10
N GLU A 16 -35.86 29.11 -6.36
CA GLU A 16 -37.04 28.48 -6.96
C GLU A 16 -37.28 27.07 -6.41
N ALA A 17 -36.20 26.32 -6.12
CA ALA A 17 -36.27 24.97 -5.54
C ALA A 17 -36.30 24.96 -4.00
N HIS A 18 -36.93 25.96 -3.38
CA HIS A 18 -36.97 26.12 -1.93
C HIS A 18 -37.69 24.95 -1.24
N SER A 19 -38.78 24.47 -1.84
CA SER A 19 -39.61 23.41 -1.27
C SER A 19 -38.86 22.07 -1.20
N GLU A 20 -38.06 21.78 -2.21
CA GLU A 20 -37.21 20.61 -2.38
C GLU A 20 -36.04 20.65 -1.40
N LEU A 21 -35.43 21.83 -1.23
CA LEU A 21 -34.40 22.05 -0.21
C LEU A 21 -34.95 21.80 1.19
N ARG A 22 -36.13 22.33 1.50
CA ARG A 22 -36.77 22.17 2.82
C ARG A 22 -37.22 20.73 3.07
N ALA A 23 -37.64 20.00 2.03
CA ALA A 23 -37.97 18.58 2.14
C ALA A 23 -36.73 17.69 2.32
N THR A 24 -35.60 18.07 1.71
CA THR A 24 -34.37 17.27 1.71
C THR A 24 -33.52 17.49 2.96
N PHE A 25 -33.47 18.71 3.48
CA PHE A 25 -32.61 19.07 4.59
C PHE A 25 -33.40 19.31 5.86
N LEU A 26 -33.05 18.58 6.92
CA LEU A 26 -33.74 18.62 8.20
C LEU A 26 -33.76 20.03 8.84
N THR A 27 -32.69 20.80 8.66
CA THR A 27 -32.61 22.20 9.10
C THR A 27 -31.79 23.04 8.12
N PRO A 28 -31.92 24.39 8.14
CA PRO A 28 -31.12 25.28 7.28
C PRO A 28 -29.62 25.17 7.55
N TRP A 29 -29.24 24.80 8.78
CA TRP A 29 -27.83 24.51 9.12
C TRP A 29 -27.31 23.28 8.39
N HIS A 30 -28.09 22.19 8.29
CA HIS A 30 -27.69 20.99 7.54
C HIS A 30 -27.51 21.27 6.04
N LEU A 31 -28.35 22.15 5.48
CA LEU A 31 -28.18 22.66 4.13
C LEU A 31 -26.88 23.46 4.00
N ALA A 32 -26.65 24.44 4.89
CA ALA A 32 -25.48 25.29 4.82
C ALA A 32 -24.15 24.53 4.95
N VAL A 33 -24.05 23.54 5.84
CA VAL A 33 -22.83 22.73 5.98
C VAL A 33 -22.63 21.71 4.86
N SER A 34 -23.64 21.50 4.02
CA SER A 34 -23.52 20.65 2.83
C SER A 34 -22.90 21.36 1.64
N VAL A 35 -22.69 22.68 1.75
CA VAL A 35 -22.16 23.57 0.71
C VAL A 35 -20.86 24.21 1.20
N LEU A 36 -19.72 23.82 0.64
CA LEU A 36 -18.40 24.31 1.07
C LEU A 36 -17.91 25.51 0.24
N ASP A 37 -18.35 25.59 -1.01
CA ASP A 37 -18.06 26.66 -1.94
C ASP A 37 -19.26 26.86 -2.91
N GLU A 38 -19.15 27.85 -3.78
CA GLU A 38 -20.20 28.17 -4.75
C GLU A 38 -20.46 27.01 -5.74
N ALA A 39 -19.44 26.22 -6.09
CA ALA A 39 -19.58 25.09 -7.01
C ALA A 39 -20.35 23.92 -6.35
N ASP A 40 -20.17 23.72 -5.05
CA ASP A 40 -20.97 22.79 -4.26
C ASP A 40 -22.43 23.23 -4.19
N ALA A 41 -22.70 24.54 -4.08
CA ALA A 41 -24.06 25.08 -4.08
C ALA A 41 -24.78 24.76 -5.39
N ILE A 42 -24.10 24.93 -6.53
CA ILE A 42 -24.61 24.57 -7.87
C ILE A 42 -24.87 23.06 -7.95
N THR A 43 -23.95 22.26 -7.41
CA THR A 43 -24.07 20.79 -7.41
C THR A 43 -25.26 20.30 -6.58
N VAL A 44 -25.62 21.01 -5.50
CA VAL A 44 -26.83 20.72 -4.71
C VAL A 44 -28.08 20.85 -5.57
N PHE A 45 -28.21 21.92 -6.38
CA PHE A 45 -29.37 22.09 -7.26
C PHE A 45 -29.41 21.07 -8.41
N ARG A 46 -28.26 20.72 -9.02
CA ARG A 46 -28.19 19.65 -10.04
C ARG A 46 -28.69 18.30 -9.53
N GLN A 47 -28.63 18.06 -8.22
CA GLN A 47 -29.08 16.82 -7.59
C GLN A 47 -30.53 16.87 -7.13
N LEU A 48 -31.02 18.07 -6.80
CA LEU A 48 -32.39 18.28 -6.31
C LEU A 48 -33.42 18.40 -7.44
N VAL A 49 -33.03 19.03 -8.55
CA VAL A 49 -33.92 19.31 -9.67
C VAL A 49 -33.26 18.81 -10.96
N SER A 50 -33.96 17.95 -11.70
CA SER A 50 -33.49 17.37 -12.95
C SER A 50 -34.17 18.02 -14.16
N GLY A 51 -33.41 18.29 -15.22
CA GLY A 51 -33.97 18.73 -16.51
C GLY A 51 -33.91 20.24 -16.75
N GLU A 52 -33.27 21.00 -15.85
CA GLU A 52 -33.07 22.45 -16.00
C GLU A 52 -31.76 22.78 -16.75
N PRO A 53 -31.66 23.95 -17.39
CA PRO A 53 -30.44 24.37 -18.08
C PRO A 53 -29.32 24.74 -17.10
N GLU A 54 -28.07 24.67 -17.53
CA GLU A 54 -26.91 24.93 -16.65
C GLU A 54 -26.93 26.32 -16.00
N ILE A 55 -27.43 27.33 -16.73
CA ILE A 55 -27.58 28.71 -16.25
C ILE A 55 -28.50 28.77 -15.02
N PHE A 56 -29.54 27.94 -14.97
CA PHE A 56 -30.43 27.86 -13.82
C PHE A 56 -29.68 27.35 -12.58
N TYR A 57 -28.92 26.27 -12.71
CA TYR A 57 -28.14 25.73 -11.60
C TYR A 57 -27.07 26.70 -11.09
N GLU A 58 -26.40 27.41 -12.00
CA GLU A 58 -25.43 28.45 -11.66
C GLU A 58 -26.07 29.64 -10.92
N GLN A 59 -27.26 30.05 -11.33
CA GLN A 59 -27.99 31.16 -10.69
C GLN A 59 -28.49 30.77 -9.31
N GLN A 60 -29.14 29.61 -9.18
CA GLN A 60 -29.68 29.11 -7.92
C GLN A 60 -28.54 28.80 -6.92
N GLY A 61 -27.45 28.19 -7.40
CA GLY A 61 -26.24 27.93 -6.60
C GLY A 61 -25.61 29.21 -6.04
N ARG A 62 -25.48 30.26 -6.86
CA ARG A 62 -24.98 31.58 -6.42
C ARG A 62 -25.85 32.22 -5.35
N LEU A 63 -27.18 32.16 -5.50
CA LEU A 63 -28.11 32.71 -4.53
C LEU A 63 -27.99 31.99 -3.17
N LEU A 64 -27.92 30.66 -3.20
CA LEU A 64 -27.71 29.84 -2.00
C LEU A 64 -26.37 30.16 -1.32
N TRP A 65 -25.28 30.26 -2.08
CA TRP A 65 -23.96 30.58 -1.53
C TRP A 65 -23.92 31.95 -0.85
N ARG A 66 -24.49 32.98 -1.49
CA ARG A 66 -24.61 34.32 -0.90
C ARG A 66 -25.49 34.34 0.35
N TRP A 67 -26.55 33.55 0.37
CA TRP A 67 -27.44 33.45 1.53
C TRP A 67 -26.73 32.80 2.73
N ILE A 68 -25.96 31.72 2.50
CA ILE A 68 -25.15 31.06 3.54
C ILE A 68 -24.16 32.05 4.15
N GLY A 69 -23.46 32.82 3.31
CA GLY A 69 -22.51 33.84 3.75
C GLY A 69 -23.16 34.92 4.63
N ARG A 70 -24.34 35.41 4.26
CA ARG A 70 -25.07 36.46 5.01
C ARG A 70 -25.68 35.99 6.32
N ASN A 71 -25.93 34.69 6.48
CA ASN A 71 -26.65 34.13 7.62
C ASN A 71 -25.78 33.28 8.57
N GLN A 72 -24.44 33.37 8.47
CA GLN A 72 -23.52 32.55 9.26
C GLN A 72 -23.78 32.63 10.77
N ASP A 73 -23.99 33.82 11.32
CA ASP A 73 -24.23 34.00 12.76
C ASP A 73 -25.51 33.32 13.25
N LEU A 74 -26.57 33.36 12.44
CA LEU A 74 -27.84 32.70 12.75
C LEU A 74 -27.71 31.17 12.59
N LEU A 75 -26.98 30.71 11.57
CA LEU A 75 -26.68 29.29 11.36
C LEU A 75 -25.87 28.70 12.52
N GLN A 76 -24.90 29.45 13.05
CA GLN A 76 -24.13 29.04 14.24
C GLN A 76 -24.99 28.96 15.50
N ARG A 77 -25.99 29.84 15.67
CA ARG A 77 -26.95 29.74 16.78
C ARG A 77 -27.84 28.50 16.67
N VAL A 78 -28.31 28.17 15.47
CA VAL A 78 -29.03 26.91 15.22
C VAL A 78 -28.15 25.70 15.53
N GLN A 79 -26.87 25.72 15.16
CA GLN A 79 -25.90 24.68 15.50
C GLN A 79 -25.72 24.52 17.01
N ALA A 80 -25.47 25.62 17.74
CA ALA A 80 -25.30 25.60 19.19
C ALA A 80 -26.54 25.04 19.90
N ARG A 81 -27.74 25.38 19.40
CA ARG A 81 -29.00 24.85 19.91
C ARG A 81 -29.18 23.36 19.62
N LEU A 82 -28.82 22.90 18.41
CA LEU A 82 -28.85 21.48 18.06
C LEU A 82 -27.88 20.67 18.93
N LEU A 83 -26.66 21.17 19.13
CA LEU A 83 -25.67 20.56 20.02
C LEU A 83 -26.15 20.51 21.48
N SER A 84 -26.79 21.59 21.96
CA SER A 84 -27.40 21.63 23.30
C SER A 84 -28.58 20.66 23.42
N LYS A 85 -29.38 20.46 22.36
CA LYS A 85 -30.45 19.45 22.34
C LYS A 85 -29.87 18.03 22.34
N CYS A 86 -28.81 17.75 21.58
CA CYS A 86 -28.11 16.47 21.60
C CYS A 86 -27.54 16.17 23.00
N ARG A 87 -26.86 17.13 23.64
CA ARG A 87 -26.33 16.98 25.00
C ARG A 87 -27.40 16.73 26.05
N ARG A 88 -28.59 17.34 25.90
CA ARG A 88 -29.73 17.05 26.78
C ARG A 88 -30.30 15.65 26.55
N VAL A 89 -30.39 15.20 25.30
CA VAL A 89 -30.81 13.81 24.99
C VAL A 89 -29.79 12.81 25.53
N GLU A 90 -28.50 13.09 25.43
CA GLU A 90 -27.40 12.32 26.03
C GLU A 90 -27.49 12.26 27.57
N ALA A 91 -28.08 13.27 28.22
CA ALA A 91 -28.27 13.30 29.68
C ALA A 91 -29.49 12.51 30.18
N TYR A 92 -30.46 12.19 29.30
CA TYR A 92 -31.69 11.43 29.64
C TYR A 92 -31.68 9.99 29.13
N MET A 93 -30.66 9.57 28.37
CA MET A 93 -30.49 8.19 27.95
C MET A 93 -29.50 7.47 28.89
N ALA A 94 -29.84 6.22 29.24
CA ALA A 94 -28.99 5.30 29.99
C ALA A 94 -27.62 5.11 29.29
N PRO A 95 -26.62 4.45 29.93
CA PRO A 95 -25.19 4.69 29.70
C PRO A 95 -24.81 4.67 28.22
N PRO A 96 -23.83 5.48 27.82
CA PRO A 96 -23.63 5.88 26.43
C PRO A 96 -23.46 4.65 25.55
N VAL A 97 -24.48 4.38 24.74
CA VAL A 97 -24.39 3.40 23.66
C VAL A 97 -23.22 3.83 22.79
N SER A 98 -22.24 2.96 22.68
CA SER A 98 -21.00 3.23 21.97
C SER A 98 -21.33 3.64 20.54
N ALA A 99 -20.60 4.61 19.98
CA ALA A 99 -20.69 4.92 18.55
C ALA A 99 -20.46 3.65 17.68
N ALA A 100 -19.81 2.62 18.24
CA ALA A 100 -19.66 1.30 17.64
C ALA A 100 -20.93 0.43 17.70
N GLU A 101 -21.77 0.55 18.73
CA GLU A 101 -23.04 -0.17 18.85
C GLU A 101 -24.13 0.47 17.98
N VAL A 102 -24.15 1.81 17.91
CA VAL A 102 -24.97 2.54 16.92
C VAL A 102 -24.48 2.20 15.50
N TYR A 103 -23.17 2.09 15.30
CA TYR A 103 -22.57 1.63 14.05
C TYR A 103 -23.03 0.21 13.70
N ASP A 104 -23.03 -0.76 14.63
CA ASP A 104 -23.43 -2.14 14.35
C ASP A 104 -24.95 -2.30 14.14
N ALA A 105 -25.78 -1.55 14.87
CA ALA A 105 -27.23 -1.51 14.66
C ALA A 105 -27.61 -0.91 13.30
N VAL A 106 -26.89 0.13 12.84
CA VAL A 106 -27.11 0.79 11.55
C VAL A 106 -26.42 0.04 10.38
N SER A 107 -25.30 -0.64 10.65
CA SER A 107 -24.51 -1.40 9.66
C SER A 107 -25.10 -2.76 9.30
N SER A 108 -25.94 -3.30 10.16
CA SER A 108 -26.62 -4.58 9.96
C SER A 108 -27.81 -4.46 8.99
N HIS A 109 -28.47 -3.30 8.89
CA HIS A 109 -29.76 -3.19 8.20
C HIS A 109 -29.78 -2.40 6.87
N HIS A 110 -28.75 -1.62 6.51
CA HIS A 110 -28.83 -0.78 5.30
C HIS A 110 -27.52 -0.69 4.47
N VAL A 111 -27.49 -1.36 3.32
CA VAL A 111 -26.36 -1.41 2.35
C VAL A 111 -25.96 -0.01 1.84
N VAL A 112 -26.93 0.91 1.74
CA VAL A 112 -26.71 2.29 1.28
C VAL A 112 -25.93 3.11 2.31
N LEU A 113 -26.24 2.97 3.61
CA LEU A 113 -25.53 3.68 4.69
C LEU A 113 -24.10 3.15 4.85
N LYS A 114 -23.85 1.86 4.61
CA LYS A 114 -22.50 1.28 4.50
C LYS A 114 -21.63 1.98 3.44
N LYS A 115 -22.21 2.41 2.30
CA LYS A 115 -21.50 3.17 1.26
C LYS A 115 -21.27 4.62 1.69
N VAL A 116 -22.23 5.24 2.38
CA VAL A 116 -22.14 6.64 2.85
C VAL A 116 -21.13 6.80 4.00
N VAL A 117 -21.09 5.87 4.97
CA VAL A 117 -20.16 5.90 6.10
C VAL A 117 -18.71 5.58 5.68
N ARG A 118 -18.52 4.66 4.72
CA ARG A 118 -17.20 4.46 4.09
C ARG A 118 -16.74 5.69 3.31
N ARG A 119 -17.68 6.43 2.71
CA ARG A 119 -17.41 7.71 2.03
C ARG A 119 -17.12 8.83 3.03
N SER A 120 -17.80 8.92 4.17
CA SER A 120 -17.54 9.95 5.19
C SER A 120 -16.21 9.73 5.91
N GLN A 121 -15.86 8.48 6.23
CA GLN A 121 -14.55 8.14 6.81
C GLN A 121 -13.41 8.33 5.79
N ARG A 122 -13.64 8.05 4.50
CA ARG A 122 -12.71 8.43 3.43
C ARG A 122 -12.58 9.94 3.32
N ARG A 123 -13.71 10.67 3.26
CA ARG A 123 -13.73 12.13 3.19
C ARG A 123 -12.99 12.72 4.38
N TRP A 124 -13.17 12.26 5.61
CA TRP A 124 -12.45 12.79 6.76
C TRP A 124 -10.92 12.59 6.67
N LEU A 125 -10.47 11.46 6.10
CA LEU A 125 -9.05 11.17 5.85
C LEU A 125 -8.48 11.86 4.60
N THR A 126 -9.32 12.22 3.61
CA THR A 126 -8.93 12.82 2.32
C THR A 126 -9.47 14.24 2.12
N ALA A 127 -10.09 14.88 3.11
CA ALA A 127 -10.66 16.23 3.03
C ALA A 127 -9.61 17.32 3.18
N GLY A 128 -8.38 16.97 3.53
CA GLY A 128 -7.25 17.88 3.37
C GLY A 128 -6.68 17.73 1.97
N SER A 129 -6.47 18.84 1.29
CA SER A 129 -5.40 19.03 0.31
C SER A 129 -4.00 18.89 0.96
N GLY A 130 -3.83 17.88 1.80
CA GLY A 130 -2.63 17.62 2.58
C GLY A 130 -1.73 16.63 1.88
N THR A 131 -0.42 16.71 2.15
CA THR A 131 0.56 15.77 1.60
C THR A 131 0.29 14.33 2.07
N LEU A 132 0.81 13.32 1.35
CA LEU A 132 0.67 11.91 1.75
C LEU A 132 1.16 11.65 3.19
N ALA A 133 2.19 12.38 3.60
CA ALA A 133 2.73 12.32 4.95
C ALA A 133 1.70 12.75 6.01
N GLU A 134 0.96 13.82 5.76
CA GLU A 134 -0.09 14.30 6.68
C GLU A 134 -1.24 13.31 6.79
N ILE A 135 -1.66 12.71 5.67
CA ILE A 135 -2.74 11.70 5.65
C ILE A 135 -2.31 10.46 6.46
N GLU A 136 -1.10 9.97 6.25
CA GLU A 136 -0.58 8.83 7.01
C GLU A 136 -0.42 9.17 8.50
N GLN A 137 0.04 10.37 8.83
CA GLN A 137 0.20 10.82 10.22
C GLN A 137 -1.14 10.93 10.94
N LYS A 138 -2.15 11.57 10.34
CA LYS A 138 -3.52 11.62 10.89
C LYS A 138 -4.11 10.23 11.07
N SER A 139 -3.90 9.36 10.09
CA SER A 139 -4.35 7.97 10.17
C SER A 139 -3.62 7.19 11.27
N LYS A 140 -2.32 7.41 11.45
CA LYS A 140 -1.50 6.79 12.51
C LYS A 140 -1.98 7.24 13.89
N GLN A 141 -2.22 8.54 14.07
CA GLN A 141 -2.79 9.10 15.30
C GLN A 141 -4.15 8.50 15.63
N PHE A 142 -5.07 8.43 14.65
CA PHE A 142 -6.39 7.86 14.84
C PHE A 142 -6.33 6.40 15.32
N TRP A 143 -5.61 5.52 14.62
CA TRP A 143 -5.54 4.11 15.01
C TRP A 143 -4.70 3.89 16.28
N GLY A 144 -3.70 4.72 16.52
CA GLY A 144 -2.94 4.72 17.78
C GLY A 144 -3.82 5.05 18.98
N ASN A 145 -4.71 6.05 18.86
CA ASN A 145 -5.67 6.38 19.92
C ASN A 145 -6.66 5.24 20.21
N ILE A 146 -7.11 4.51 19.18
CA ILE A 146 -7.96 3.32 19.38
C ILE A 146 -7.22 2.23 20.17
N LEU A 147 -5.96 1.94 19.81
CA LEU A 147 -5.15 0.95 20.52
C LEU A 147 -4.84 1.38 21.96
N LEU A 148 -4.57 2.68 22.18
CA LEU A 148 -4.43 3.24 23.52
C LEU A 148 -5.69 3.02 24.35
N GLY A 149 -6.88 3.21 23.76
CA GLY A 149 -8.15 2.90 24.42
C GLY A 149 -8.20 1.46 24.93
N TYR A 150 -7.77 0.49 24.11
CA TYR A 150 -7.68 -0.91 24.54
C TYR A 150 -6.66 -1.13 25.65
N MET A 151 -5.52 -0.42 25.62
CA MET A 151 -4.50 -0.52 26.69
C MET A 151 -5.00 0.02 28.02
N VAL A 152 -5.74 1.13 28.00
CA VAL A 152 -6.34 1.74 29.20
C VAL A 152 -7.47 0.86 29.74
N GLU A 153 -8.35 0.36 28.87
CA GLU A 153 -9.44 -0.55 29.24
C GLU A 153 -8.91 -1.85 29.88
N ALA A 154 -7.83 -2.40 29.31
CA ALA A 154 -7.15 -3.58 29.82
C ALA A 154 -6.27 -3.32 31.05
N GLN A 155 -6.16 -2.07 31.52
CA GLN A 155 -5.31 -1.65 32.64
C GLN A 155 -3.86 -2.14 32.50
N LEU A 156 -3.31 -2.13 31.29
CA LEU A 156 -1.93 -2.54 31.03
C LEU A 156 -0.93 -1.61 31.77
N PRO A 157 0.30 -2.06 32.09
CA PRO A 157 1.26 -1.26 32.87
C PRO A 157 1.47 0.17 32.36
N PHE A 158 1.41 0.37 31.04
CA PHE A 158 1.42 1.68 30.40
C PHE A 158 0.38 2.67 30.96
N SER A 159 -0.82 2.19 31.31
CA SER A 159 -1.91 3.02 31.83
C SER A 159 -1.62 3.59 33.22
N GLN A 160 -0.65 3.02 33.94
CA GLN A 160 -0.22 3.45 35.27
C GLN A 160 0.97 4.42 35.24
N LEU A 161 1.48 4.77 34.05
CA LEU A 161 2.60 5.70 33.93
C LEU A 161 2.20 7.10 34.46
N PRO A 162 3.07 7.75 35.27
CA PRO A 162 2.82 9.10 35.74
C PRO A 162 2.93 10.07 34.56
N VAL A 163 1.83 10.76 34.27
CA VAL A 163 1.71 11.75 33.20
C VAL A 163 1.01 12.99 33.75
N ALA A 164 1.35 14.15 33.22
CA ALA A 164 0.75 15.44 33.61
C ALA A 164 -0.71 15.54 33.15
N ASP A 165 -1.02 15.03 31.96
CA ASP A 165 -2.37 15.02 31.40
C ASP A 165 -2.58 13.88 30.37
N GLU A 166 -3.81 13.76 29.87
CA GLU A 166 -4.21 12.76 28.88
C GLU A 166 -3.62 13.02 27.48
N SER A 167 -3.24 14.26 27.16
CA SER A 167 -2.59 14.61 25.90
C SER A 167 -1.17 14.04 25.85
N GLN A 168 -0.42 14.20 26.93
CA GLN A 168 0.92 13.65 27.10
C GLN A 168 0.89 12.11 27.02
N ARG A 169 -0.11 11.48 27.63
CA ARG A 169 -0.32 10.02 27.53
C ARG A 169 -0.47 9.56 26.09
N ARG A 170 -1.30 10.25 25.30
CA ARG A 170 -1.49 9.95 23.87
C ARG A 170 -0.20 10.07 23.09
N GLU A 171 0.57 11.13 23.33
CA GLU A 171 1.84 11.37 22.66
C GLU A 171 2.87 10.27 22.96
N ILE A 172 2.99 9.86 24.23
CA ILE A 172 3.87 8.76 24.66
C ILE A 172 3.40 7.43 24.06
N ALA A 173 2.09 7.17 24.02
CA ALA A 173 1.55 5.95 23.44
C ALA A 173 1.87 5.85 21.94
N LEU A 174 1.71 6.96 21.21
CA LEU A 174 2.07 7.05 19.79
C LEU A 174 3.57 6.78 19.55
N ARG A 175 4.44 7.19 20.47
CA ARG A 175 5.87 6.84 20.46
C ARG A 175 6.10 5.36 20.78
N ALA A 176 5.37 4.79 21.74
CA ALA A 176 5.48 3.36 22.11
C ALA A 176 5.10 2.41 20.97
N PHE A 177 4.17 2.81 20.09
CA PHE A 177 3.87 2.08 18.86
C PHE A 177 5.01 2.13 17.82
N GLY A 178 5.99 3.02 17.99
CA GLY A 178 7.22 3.11 17.19
C GLY A 178 7.02 3.44 15.72
N ALA A 179 7.91 2.94 14.86
CA ALA A 179 7.90 3.13 13.41
C ALA A 179 6.87 2.23 12.67
N ARG A 180 5.82 1.77 13.36
CA ARG A 180 4.72 0.99 12.76
C ARG A 180 3.84 1.92 11.90
N ARG A 181 3.46 1.45 10.71
CA ARG A 181 2.60 2.18 9.77
C ARG A 181 1.15 2.22 10.24
N SER A 182 0.39 3.20 9.76
CA SER A 182 -1.03 3.34 10.07
C SER A 182 -1.82 2.08 9.71
N LYS A 183 -1.57 1.47 8.55
CA LYS A 183 -2.21 0.21 8.14
C LYS A 183 -1.94 -0.95 9.12
N THR A 184 -0.75 -1.01 9.71
CA THR A 184 -0.42 -2.02 10.72
C THR A 184 -1.25 -1.79 11.98
N LEU A 185 -1.27 -0.55 12.49
CA LEU A 185 -2.06 -0.19 13.69
C LEU A 185 -3.55 -0.47 13.47
N ARG A 186 -4.09 -0.09 12.31
CA ARG A 186 -5.46 -0.40 11.90
C ARG A 186 -5.78 -1.88 11.96
N ASN A 187 -4.91 -2.70 11.36
CA ASN A 187 -5.11 -4.15 11.31
C ASN A 187 -5.07 -4.75 12.73
N ARG A 188 -4.14 -4.29 13.59
CA ARG A 188 -4.07 -4.73 14.99
C ARG A 188 -5.29 -4.30 15.78
N ALA A 189 -5.72 -3.05 15.66
CA ALA A 189 -6.91 -2.55 16.33
C ALA A 189 -8.18 -3.33 15.93
N ARG A 190 -8.35 -3.62 14.63
CA ARG A 190 -9.50 -4.37 14.13
C ARG A 190 -9.49 -5.84 14.53
N CYS A 191 -8.31 -6.47 14.49
CA CYS A 191 -8.17 -7.85 14.93
C CYS A 191 -8.40 -7.95 16.44
N TRP A 192 -7.84 -7.02 17.21
CA TRP A 192 -7.99 -6.99 18.66
C TRP A 192 -9.44 -6.76 19.08
N ARG A 193 -10.19 -5.88 18.38
CA ARG A 193 -11.60 -5.66 18.67
C ARG A 193 -12.41 -6.96 18.75
N LYS A 194 -12.24 -7.85 17.76
CA LYS A 194 -12.93 -9.14 17.75
C LYS A 194 -12.54 -10.01 18.94
N ALA A 195 -11.25 -10.01 19.29
CA ALA A 195 -10.75 -10.75 20.45
C ALA A 195 -11.27 -10.17 21.76
N ARG A 196 -11.25 -8.83 21.92
CA ARG A 196 -11.82 -8.10 23.04
C ARG A 196 -13.30 -8.44 23.23
N ASP A 197 -14.10 -8.39 22.17
CA ASP A 197 -15.54 -8.67 22.26
C ASP A 197 -15.79 -10.12 22.70
N TRP A 198 -14.96 -11.06 22.25
CA TRP A 198 -14.96 -12.44 22.73
C TRP A 198 -14.56 -12.54 24.21
N PHE A 199 -13.45 -11.92 24.63
CA PHE A 199 -13.01 -11.96 26.03
C PHE A 199 -14.04 -11.32 26.97
N LEU A 200 -14.66 -10.20 26.58
CA LEU A 200 -15.73 -9.59 27.36
C LEU A 200 -16.94 -10.52 27.48
N SER A 201 -17.33 -11.17 26.39
CA SER A 201 -18.51 -12.05 26.36
C SER A 201 -18.30 -13.35 27.16
N PHE A 202 -17.13 -13.98 27.04
CA PHE A 202 -16.86 -15.30 27.59
C PHE A 202 -16.10 -15.30 28.93
N LYS A 203 -15.34 -14.23 29.20
CA LYS A 203 -14.44 -14.13 30.37
C LYS A 203 -14.74 -12.93 31.26
N GLY A 204 -15.56 -11.99 30.80
CA GLY A 204 -15.85 -10.75 31.53
C GLY A 204 -14.68 -9.77 31.60
N THR A 205 -13.59 -10.02 30.87
CA THR A 205 -12.39 -9.17 30.85
C THR A 205 -12.11 -8.67 29.44
N ALA A 206 -11.54 -7.47 29.30
CA ALA A 206 -11.17 -6.91 27.99
C ALA A 206 -9.83 -7.46 27.46
N PHE A 207 -9.08 -8.18 28.29
CA PHE A 207 -7.74 -8.70 28.01
C PHE A 207 -7.58 -10.10 28.64
N PRO A 208 -6.82 -11.01 28.01
CA PRO A 208 -6.55 -12.33 28.56
C PRO A 208 -5.78 -12.24 29.88
N THR A 209 -6.22 -12.99 30.88
CA THR A 209 -5.57 -13.01 32.21
C THR A 209 -4.55 -14.14 32.34
N SER A 210 -4.68 -15.17 31.51
CA SER A 210 -3.83 -16.36 31.49
C SER A 210 -3.50 -16.81 30.07
N ASN A 211 -2.47 -17.63 29.94
CA ASN A 211 -2.15 -18.28 28.66
C ASN A 211 -3.28 -19.21 28.18
N LEU A 212 -4.07 -19.79 29.10
CA LEU A 212 -5.24 -20.61 28.77
C LEU A 212 -6.34 -19.80 28.09
N ASP A 213 -6.52 -18.53 28.44
CA ASP A 213 -7.48 -17.65 27.76
C ASP A 213 -7.07 -17.40 26.30
N VAL A 214 -5.78 -17.20 26.07
CA VAL A 214 -5.22 -17.02 24.72
C VAL A 214 -5.41 -18.28 23.88
N VAL A 215 -5.07 -19.46 24.44
CA VAL A 215 -5.27 -20.75 23.76
C VAL A 215 -6.76 -21.02 23.53
N GLY A 216 -7.62 -20.71 24.48
CA GLY A 216 -9.07 -20.85 24.34
C GLY A 216 -9.63 -20.04 23.16
N TYR A 217 -9.19 -18.79 23.01
CA TYR A 217 -9.58 -17.99 21.85
C TYR A 217 -8.98 -18.52 20.53
N MET A 218 -7.77 -19.09 20.56
CA MET A 218 -7.18 -19.74 19.39
C MET A 218 -7.99 -20.96 18.93
N ILE A 219 -8.46 -21.79 19.87
CA ILE A 219 -9.35 -22.92 19.58
C ILE A 219 -10.67 -22.43 18.98
N PHE A 220 -11.25 -21.36 19.53
CA PHE A 220 -12.44 -20.72 18.96
C PHE A 220 -12.20 -20.25 17.52
N LEU A 221 -11.07 -19.60 17.24
CA LEU A 221 -10.71 -19.17 15.88
C LEU A 221 -10.53 -20.35 14.92
N GLU A 222 -9.96 -21.46 15.39
CA GLU A 222 -9.82 -22.69 14.61
C GLU A 222 -11.19 -23.27 14.22
N GLN A 223 -12.12 -23.34 15.18
CA GLN A 223 -13.46 -23.90 14.97
C GLN A 223 -14.34 -23.03 14.07
N GLU A 224 -14.35 -21.71 14.28
CA GLU A 224 -15.31 -20.81 13.63
C GLU A 224 -14.80 -20.18 12.33
N VAL A 225 -13.47 -20.01 12.18
CA VAL A 225 -12.89 -19.27 11.04
C VAL A 225 -12.03 -20.17 10.15
N GLY A 226 -11.26 -21.09 10.73
CA GLY A 226 -10.44 -22.08 10.01
C GLY A 226 -9.29 -21.52 9.17
N ALA A 227 -9.00 -20.21 9.25
CA ALA A 227 -7.93 -19.55 8.47
C ALA A 227 -6.64 -19.37 9.27
N LYS A 228 -5.50 -19.87 8.74
CA LYS A 228 -4.15 -19.73 9.32
C LYS A 228 -3.78 -18.28 9.67
N SER A 229 -4.19 -17.34 8.84
CA SER A 229 -3.86 -15.92 9.00
C SER A 229 -4.51 -15.28 10.23
N CYS A 230 -5.67 -15.77 10.67
CA CYS A 230 -6.42 -15.14 11.76
C CYS A 230 -5.73 -15.31 13.11
N ILE A 231 -5.20 -16.50 13.39
CA ILE A 231 -4.41 -16.74 14.62
C ILE A 231 -3.13 -15.91 14.62
N ASN A 232 -2.42 -15.86 13.49
CA ASN A 232 -1.22 -15.03 13.37
C ASN A 232 -1.50 -13.54 13.53
N ASP A 233 -2.61 -13.04 12.96
CA ASP A 233 -3.00 -11.65 13.12
C ASP A 233 -3.45 -11.31 14.55
N PHE A 234 -4.11 -12.25 15.23
CA PHE A 234 -4.46 -12.14 16.64
C PHE A 234 -3.22 -12.09 17.54
N LEU A 235 -2.32 -13.05 17.43
CA LEU A 235 -1.08 -13.08 18.23
C LEU A 235 -0.21 -11.86 17.96
N ALA A 236 -0.17 -11.37 16.71
CA ALA A 236 0.54 -10.15 16.38
C ALA A 236 -0.16 -8.87 16.89
N ALA A 237 -1.47 -8.90 17.13
CA ALA A 237 -2.19 -7.81 17.80
C ALA A 237 -1.92 -7.83 19.31
N LEU A 238 -1.97 -9.02 19.93
CA LEU A 238 -1.62 -9.23 21.33
C LEU A 238 -0.19 -8.74 21.61
N SER A 239 0.79 -9.18 20.81
CA SER A 239 2.19 -8.75 20.95
C SER A 239 2.35 -7.24 20.87
N VAL A 240 1.63 -6.55 19.97
CA VAL A 240 1.73 -5.09 19.87
C VAL A 240 1.16 -4.39 21.10
N LEU A 241 0.07 -4.91 21.66
CA LEU A 241 -0.54 -4.36 22.87
C LEU A 241 0.30 -4.65 24.11
N GLU A 242 0.89 -5.83 24.23
CA GLU A 242 1.80 -6.17 25.34
C GLU A 242 3.08 -5.33 25.29
N ASP A 243 3.69 -5.18 24.11
CA ASP A 243 4.89 -4.36 23.93
C ASP A 243 4.61 -2.87 24.18
N ALA A 244 3.59 -2.29 23.52
CA ALA A 244 3.24 -0.89 23.73
C ALA A 244 2.70 -0.63 25.14
N GLY A 245 2.02 -1.63 25.71
CA GLY A 245 1.52 -1.71 27.07
C GLY A 245 2.56 -1.80 28.16
N GLN A 246 3.86 -1.90 27.82
CA GLN A 246 4.95 -2.06 28.77
C GLN A 246 4.79 -3.32 29.65
N VAL A 247 4.18 -4.38 29.11
CA VAL A 247 4.13 -5.68 29.79
C VAL A 247 5.54 -6.27 29.81
N SER A 248 6.03 -6.65 30.99
CA SER A 248 7.36 -7.23 31.15
C SER A 248 7.50 -8.51 30.34
N VAL A 249 8.69 -8.79 29.80
CA VAL A 249 8.92 -9.92 28.89
C VAL A 249 8.51 -11.27 29.51
N SER A 250 8.67 -11.44 30.83
CA SER A 250 8.25 -12.63 31.56
C SER A 250 6.73 -12.84 31.60
N ASN A 251 5.96 -11.75 31.49
CA ASN A 251 4.51 -11.75 31.62
C ASN A 251 3.80 -11.60 30.26
N GLN A 252 4.56 -11.53 29.16
CA GLN A 252 3.98 -11.45 27.82
C GLN A 252 3.41 -12.82 27.40
N LEU A 253 2.09 -12.91 27.33
CA LEU A 253 1.37 -14.11 26.94
C LEU A 253 1.63 -14.47 25.48
N CYS A 254 1.93 -13.50 24.60
CA CYS A 254 2.27 -13.80 23.20
C CYS A 254 3.58 -14.59 23.06
N LYS A 255 4.46 -14.57 24.08
CA LYS A 255 5.74 -15.29 24.13
C LYS A 255 5.68 -16.55 24.99
N ASP A 256 4.52 -16.85 25.59
CA ASP A 256 4.35 -18.04 26.41
C ASP A 256 4.56 -19.33 25.61
N ARG A 257 5.19 -20.33 26.23
CA ARG A 257 5.56 -21.58 25.55
C ARG A 257 4.34 -22.35 25.05
N LEU A 258 3.25 -22.36 25.83
CA LEU A 258 2.02 -23.07 25.47
C LEU A 258 1.33 -22.38 24.28
N VAL A 259 1.23 -21.05 24.30
CA VAL A 259 0.66 -20.25 23.21
C VAL A 259 1.43 -20.46 21.91
N LEU A 260 2.77 -20.41 21.97
CA LEU A 260 3.63 -20.64 20.81
C LEU A 260 3.50 -22.07 20.27
N ALA A 261 3.41 -23.07 21.15
CA ALA A 261 3.22 -24.47 20.75
C ALA A 261 1.85 -24.68 20.09
N ALA A 262 0.77 -24.14 20.68
CA ALA A 262 -0.57 -24.20 20.13
C ALA A 262 -0.65 -23.54 18.74
N SER A 263 0.01 -22.39 18.57
CA SER A 263 0.07 -21.68 17.29
C SER A 263 0.74 -22.51 16.21
N LYS A 264 1.89 -23.13 16.54
CA LYS A 264 2.60 -24.03 15.61
C LYS A 264 1.75 -25.26 15.25
N SER A 265 1.08 -25.86 16.22
CA SER A 265 0.19 -27.00 16.01
C SER A 265 -0.94 -26.65 15.04
N TYR A 266 -1.60 -25.50 15.24
CA TYR A 266 -2.64 -25.02 14.34
C TYR A 266 -2.14 -24.73 12.92
N VAL A 267 -0.97 -24.09 12.79
CA VAL A 267 -0.38 -23.82 11.48
C VAL A 267 -0.09 -25.13 10.73
N ALA A 268 0.25 -26.21 11.44
CA ALA A 268 0.43 -27.53 10.88
C ALA A 268 -0.88 -28.24 10.52
N SER A 269 -1.92 -28.13 11.35
CA SER A 269 -3.22 -28.80 11.13
C SER A 269 -4.11 -28.12 10.08
N ALA A 270 -4.04 -26.80 9.96
CA ALA A 270 -4.94 -26.08 9.07
C ALA A 270 -4.63 -26.38 7.58
N PRO A 271 -5.65 -26.36 6.69
CA PRO A 271 -5.47 -26.68 5.29
C PRO A 271 -4.42 -25.76 4.65
N SER A 272 -3.37 -26.36 4.07
CA SER A 272 -2.31 -25.64 3.39
C SER A 272 -2.80 -25.14 2.03
N GLY A 273 -3.16 -23.86 1.96
CA GLY A 273 -3.57 -23.25 0.70
C GLY A 273 -3.57 -21.74 0.79
N GLN A 274 -2.39 -21.12 0.91
CA GLN A 274 -2.31 -19.70 0.56
C GLN A 274 -2.49 -19.62 -0.97
N LYS A 275 -3.70 -19.31 -1.42
CA LYS A 275 -3.97 -19.02 -2.83
C LYS A 275 -3.15 -17.80 -3.22
N GLN A 276 -2.03 -18.04 -3.91
CA GLN A 276 -1.25 -16.96 -4.52
C GLN A 276 -2.05 -16.38 -5.68
N ALA A 277 -1.78 -15.12 -6.02
CA ALA A 277 -2.43 -14.51 -7.16
C ALA A 277 -1.89 -15.13 -8.46
N PRO A 278 -2.74 -15.58 -9.39
CA PRO A 278 -2.28 -16.12 -10.66
C PRO A 278 -1.53 -15.03 -11.46
N PRO A 279 -0.46 -15.35 -12.20
CA PRO A 279 0.20 -14.38 -13.08
C PRO A 279 -0.73 -13.94 -14.22
N LEU A 280 -0.46 -12.77 -14.81
CA LEU A 280 -1.17 -12.32 -16.02
C LEU A 280 -0.77 -13.20 -17.21
N THR A 281 -1.67 -13.39 -18.18
CA THR A 281 -1.31 -14.15 -19.39
C THR A 281 -0.55 -13.31 -20.40
N VAL A 282 0.20 -13.94 -21.31
CA VAL A 282 0.88 -13.23 -22.41
C VAL A 282 -0.11 -12.43 -23.27
N ALA A 283 -1.31 -12.97 -23.51
CA ALA A 283 -2.39 -12.25 -24.19
C ALA A 283 -2.79 -10.95 -23.47
N MET A 284 -2.86 -10.97 -22.13
CA MET A 284 -3.16 -9.75 -21.36
C MET A 284 -2.05 -8.71 -21.50
N LEU A 285 -0.78 -9.11 -21.50
CA LEU A 285 0.33 -8.17 -21.71
C LEU A 285 0.22 -7.50 -23.09
N ILE A 286 0.05 -8.27 -24.17
CA ILE A 286 -0.07 -7.72 -25.53
C ILE A 286 -1.30 -6.80 -25.63
N SER A 287 -2.44 -7.23 -25.07
CA SER A 287 -3.67 -6.42 -25.07
C SER A 287 -3.48 -5.11 -24.30
N LEU A 288 -2.80 -5.12 -23.15
CA LEU A 288 -2.45 -3.92 -22.40
C LEU A 288 -1.53 -2.97 -23.19
N GLU A 289 -0.50 -3.50 -23.87
CA GLU A 289 0.40 -2.68 -24.69
C GLU A 289 -0.36 -1.97 -25.83
N LEU A 290 -1.26 -2.69 -26.49
CA LEU A 290 -2.13 -2.13 -27.53
C LEU A 290 -3.14 -1.14 -26.95
N TYR A 291 -3.71 -1.42 -25.76
CA TYR A 291 -4.65 -0.55 -25.07
C TYR A 291 -4.05 0.83 -24.76
N VAL A 292 -2.79 0.87 -24.27
CA VAL A 292 -2.05 2.11 -24.02
C VAL A 292 -1.88 2.93 -25.31
N CYS A 293 -1.66 2.27 -26.43
CA CYS A 293 -1.38 2.91 -27.71
C CYS A 293 -2.63 3.34 -28.48
N ASP A 294 -3.80 2.76 -28.19
CA ASP A 294 -5.06 3.07 -28.88
C ASP A 294 -5.66 4.38 -28.37
N ARG A 295 -5.73 5.39 -29.24
CA ARG A 295 -6.25 6.73 -28.95
C ARG A 295 -7.78 6.75 -28.76
N ARG A 296 -8.49 5.68 -29.14
CA ARG A 296 -9.94 5.55 -28.92
C ARG A 296 -10.28 5.30 -27.44
N ASN A 297 -9.32 4.80 -26.67
CA ASN A 297 -9.51 4.56 -25.24
C ASN A 297 -9.40 5.88 -24.45
N PRO A 298 -10.13 6.01 -23.33
CA PRO A 298 -10.03 7.17 -22.44
C PRO A 298 -8.58 7.42 -22.01
N MET A 299 -8.15 8.69 -22.03
CA MET A 299 -6.76 9.08 -21.78
C MET A 299 -6.26 8.52 -20.44
N TYR A 300 -7.01 8.71 -19.36
CA TYR A 300 -6.57 8.25 -18.05
C TYR A 300 -6.67 6.71 -17.88
N ALA A 301 -7.60 6.04 -18.57
CA ALA A 301 -7.61 4.57 -18.66
C ALA A 301 -6.31 4.04 -19.31
N ARG A 302 -5.79 4.72 -20.34
CA ARG A 302 -4.50 4.40 -20.97
C ARG A 302 -3.34 4.61 -20.00
N CYS A 303 -3.35 5.67 -19.19
CA CYS A 303 -2.38 5.87 -18.10
C CYS A 303 -2.40 4.72 -17.08
N LEU A 304 -3.59 4.23 -16.71
CA LEU A 304 -3.77 3.10 -15.79
C LEU A 304 -3.29 1.77 -16.40
N ALA A 305 -3.56 1.52 -17.68
CA ALA A 305 -3.04 0.37 -18.41
C ALA A 305 -1.50 0.38 -18.45
N TRP A 306 -0.90 1.55 -18.67
CA TRP A 306 0.55 1.72 -18.61
C TRP A 306 1.11 1.45 -17.20
N ALA A 307 0.42 1.91 -16.14
CA ALA A 307 0.79 1.59 -14.77
C ALA A 307 0.71 0.09 -14.46
N CYS A 308 -0.21 -0.66 -15.10
CA CYS A 308 -0.25 -2.12 -15.01
C CYS A 308 1.01 -2.74 -15.62
N LEU A 309 1.40 -2.31 -16.82
CA LEU A 309 2.61 -2.80 -17.49
C LEU A 309 3.88 -2.46 -16.70
N LEU A 310 3.95 -1.29 -16.05
CA LEU A 310 5.02 -0.99 -15.12
C LEU A 310 5.04 -1.96 -13.93
N CYS A 311 3.89 -2.32 -13.35
CA CYS A 311 3.84 -3.29 -12.26
C CYS A 311 4.35 -4.68 -12.68
N VAL A 312 4.10 -5.06 -13.93
CA VAL A 312 4.61 -6.30 -14.52
C VAL A 312 6.12 -6.22 -14.73
N TRP A 313 6.59 -5.28 -15.56
CA TRP A 313 7.97 -5.25 -16.00
C TRP A 313 8.95 -4.80 -14.93
N ALA A 314 8.53 -3.93 -14.00
CA ALA A 314 9.35 -3.52 -12.85
C ALA A 314 9.03 -4.32 -11.57
N CYS A 315 8.22 -5.39 -11.64
CA CYS A 315 7.83 -6.21 -10.49
C CYS A 315 7.32 -5.40 -9.29
N MET A 316 6.52 -4.37 -9.54
CA MET A 316 6.02 -3.47 -8.50
C MET A 316 4.73 -3.99 -7.87
N ARG A 317 4.56 -3.74 -6.57
CA ARG A 317 3.25 -3.88 -5.92
C ARG A 317 2.38 -2.68 -6.34
N ILE A 318 1.06 -2.85 -6.30
CA ILE A 318 0.14 -1.70 -6.46
C ILE A 318 0.46 -0.58 -5.47
N SER A 319 0.80 -0.92 -4.23
CA SER A 319 1.18 0.08 -3.22
C SER A 319 2.47 0.83 -3.57
N ASP A 320 3.36 0.24 -4.38
CA ASP A 320 4.61 0.89 -4.78
C ASP A 320 4.33 2.04 -5.76
N LEU A 321 3.21 2.01 -6.51
CA LEU A 321 2.76 3.12 -7.38
C LEU A 321 2.52 4.42 -6.62
N GLN A 322 2.30 4.33 -5.31
CA GLN A 322 2.07 5.48 -4.43
C GLN A 322 3.37 6.14 -3.95
N GLY A 323 4.52 5.55 -4.26
CA GLY A 323 5.82 6.09 -3.90
C GLY A 323 6.70 6.36 -5.12
N ILE A 324 6.14 6.33 -6.33
CA ILE A 324 6.85 6.73 -7.56
C ILE A 324 6.97 8.25 -7.57
N ASP A 325 8.21 8.74 -7.59
CA ASP A 325 8.50 10.15 -7.84
C ASP A 325 8.47 10.41 -9.35
N MET A 326 7.45 11.15 -9.79
CA MET A 326 7.23 11.47 -11.18
C MET A 326 8.26 12.44 -11.76
N SER A 327 8.89 13.27 -10.92
CA SER A 327 9.94 14.21 -11.35
C SER A 327 11.24 13.47 -11.71
N ARG A 328 11.46 12.31 -11.09
CA ARG A 328 12.63 11.44 -11.31
C ARG A 328 12.37 10.31 -12.30
N LEU A 329 11.21 10.32 -12.96
CA LEU A 329 10.83 9.31 -13.95
C LEU A 329 11.36 9.68 -15.35
N LYS A 330 12.50 9.11 -15.72
CA LYS A 330 13.24 9.43 -16.95
C LYS A 330 13.27 8.26 -17.93
N LEU A 331 13.05 8.55 -19.22
CA LEU A 331 13.15 7.57 -20.31
C LEU A 331 14.44 7.81 -21.07
N PHE A 332 15.33 6.83 -21.04
CA PHE A 332 16.59 6.80 -21.74
C PHE A 332 16.54 5.84 -22.94
N SER A 333 17.60 5.83 -23.75
CA SER A 333 17.75 4.91 -24.89
C SER A 333 17.66 3.44 -24.48
N ALA A 334 18.23 3.10 -23.34
CA ALA A 334 18.20 1.74 -22.79
C ALA A 334 16.88 1.40 -22.06
N GLY A 335 16.10 2.39 -21.63
CA GLY A 335 14.82 2.16 -20.96
C GLY A 335 14.38 3.25 -19.99
N LEU A 336 13.27 3.01 -19.32
CA LEU A 336 12.71 3.85 -18.26
C LEU A 336 13.42 3.57 -16.93
N ARG A 337 13.75 4.63 -16.22
CA ARG A 337 14.25 4.61 -14.84
C ARG A 337 13.34 5.50 -13.98
N GLY A 338 12.99 5.02 -12.79
CA GLY A 338 12.31 5.83 -11.78
C GLY A 338 12.82 5.52 -10.38
N SER A 339 12.44 6.35 -9.41
CA SER A 339 12.74 6.16 -7.99
C SER A 339 11.47 5.87 -7.20
N LEU A 340 11.54 4.90 -6.28
CA LEU A 340 10.54 4.63 -5.26
C LEU A 340 11.01 5.26 -3.95
N VAL A 341 10.46 6.42 -3.61
CA VAL A 341 10.83 7.20 -2.41
C VAL A 341 10.21 6.61 -1.15
N ARG A 342 9.11 5.85 -1.28
CA ARG A 342 8.46 5.12 -0.17
C ARG A 342 7.93 3.78 -0.65
N THR A 343 8.25 2.70 0.08
CA THR A 343 7.70 1.36 -0.18
C THR A 343 7.35 0.63 1.11
N LYS A 344 7.02 -0.67 1.02
CA LYS A 344 6.83 -1.50 2.21
C LYS A 344 8.08 -1.59 3.09
N THR A 345 9.26 -1.57 2.47
CA THR A 345 10.56 -1.83 3.09
C THR A 345 11.49 -0.63 3.05
N THR A 346 11.12 0.45 2.35
CA THR A 346 11.93 1.68 2.20
C THR A 346 11.11 2.95 2.50
N GLY A 347 11.81 4.01 2.89
CA GLY A 347 11.25 5.31 3.26
C GLY A 347 12.10 6.01 4.32
N SER A 348 11.81 7.28 4.61
CA SER A 348 12.56 8.13 5.57
C SER A 348 12.82 7.46 6.92
N ASP A 349 11.89 6.61 7.35
CA ASP A 349 11.93 5.94 8.66
C ASP A 349 12.48 4.49 8.57
N LYS A 350 13.15 4.13 7.47
CA LYS A 350 13.71 2.80 7.19
C LYS A 350 15.18 2.91 6.81
N LYS A 351 15.91 1.79 6.96
CA LYS A 351 17.36 1.72 6.68
C LYS A 351 17.74 2.11 5.24
N VAL A 352 16.83 1.90 4.30
CA VAL A 352 17.01 2.31 2.89
C VAL A 352 15.94 3.35 2.58
N ALA A 353 16.37 4.56 2.26
CA ALA A 353 15.48 5.70 2.05
C ALA A 353 14.70 5.56 0.71
N GLU A 354 15.39 5.22 -0.38
CA GLU A 354 14.81 5.13 -1.73
C GLU A 354 15.30 3.88 -2.48
N VAL A 355 14.52 3.38 -3.45
CA VAL A 355 14.94 2.27 -4.33
C VAL A 355 14.62 2.57 -5.79
N PRO A 356 15.58 2.41 -6.71
CA PRO A 356 15.35 2.55 -8.15
C PRO A 356 14.47 1.41 -8.71
N PHE A 357 13.82 1.68 -9.84
CA PHE A 357 13.26 0.64 -10.70
C PHE A 357 13.58 0.92 -12.17
N PHE A 358 13.57 -0.15 -12.98
CA PHE A 358 14.00 -0.10 -14.37
C PHE A 358 13.05 -0.90 -15.28
N VAL A 359 12.78 -0.37 -16.47
CA VAL A 359 12.07 -1.08 -17.55
C VAL A 359 12.80 -0.86 -18.86
N ARG A 360 13.21 -1.95 -19.51
CA ARG A 360 13.96 -1.92 -20.77
C ARG A 360 13.15 -1.31 -21.90
N ARG A 361 13.83 -0.57 -22.78
CA ARG A 361 13.19 0.26 -23.83
C ARG A 361 12.32 -0.54 -24.80
N ASP A 362 12.72 -1.77 -25.09
CA ASP A 362 12.04 -2.72 -25.99
C ASP A 362 11.47 -3.93 -25.22
N ALA A 363 11.15 -3.76 -23.94
CA ALA A 363 10.29 -4.68 -23.20
C ALA A 363 8.85 -4.58 -23.73
N ASN A 364 8.65 -5.03 -24.98
CA ASN A 364 7.37 -5.05 -25.66
C ASN A 364 7.20 -6.38 -26.41
N LEU A 365 5.97 -6.86 -26.46
CA LEU A 365 5.58 -8.09 -27.14
C LEU A 365 4.68 -7.82 -28.36
N SER A 366 3.98 -6.68 -28.37
CA SER A 366 3.05 -6.28 -29.44
C SER A 366 3.71 -5.60 -30.64
N GLY A 367 4.94 -5.10 -30.49
CA GLY A 367 5.57 -4.19 -31.43
C GLY A 367 5.10 -2.73 -31.31
N SER A 368 4.32 -2.40 -30.27
CA SER A 368 3.91 -1.03 -29.98
C SER A 368 4.76 -0.39 -28.90
N ASP A 369 5.08 0.90 -29.09
CA ASP A 369 5.95 1.67 -28.20
C ASP A 369 5.20 2.18 -26.95
N TRP A 370 4.61 1.24 -26.20
CA TRP A 370 3.77 1.52 -25.04
C TRP A 370 4.52 2.28 -23.95
N LEU A 371 5.82 2.03 -23.78
CA LEU A 371 6.62 2.63 -22.71
C LEU A 371 6.78 4.14 -22.91
N ARG A 372 7.15 4.58 -24.13
CA ARG A 372 7.25 6.00 -24.47
C ARG A 372 5.89 6.66 -24.53
N ILE A 373 4.92 6.02 -25.19
CA ILE A 373 3.57 6.56 -25.32
C ILE A 373 2.96 6.81 -23.95
N GLY A 374 3.05 5.86 -23.02
CA GLY A 374 2.50 6.07 -21.69
C GLY A 374 3.27 7.08 -20.85
N ARG A 375 4.61 7.20 -20.97
CA ARG A 375 5.34 8.33 -20.35
C ARG A 375 4.81 9.67 -20.88
N GLN A 376 4.59 9.77 -22.20
CA GLN A 376 4.05 10.99 -22.81
C GLN A 376 2.65 11.31 -22.27
N LEU A 377 1.77 10.32 -22.09
CA LEU A 377 0.45 10.55 -21.50
C LEU A 377 0.53 11.22 -20.12
N TRP A 378 1.50 10.85 -19.28
CA TRP A 378 1.71 11.49 -17.98
C TRP A 378 2.29 12.90 -18.08
N VAL A 379 3.13 13.15 -19.09
CA VAL A 379 3.62 14.51 -19.39
C VAL A 379 2.45 15.39 -19.83
N ASP A 380 1.59 14.89 -20.71
CA ASP A 380 0.42 15.59 -21.24
C ASP A 380 -0.60 15.92 -20.13
N LEU A 381 -0.67 15.12 -19.06
CA LEU A 381 -1.50 15.42 -17.87
C LEU A 381 -0.97 16.59 -17.01
N GLY A 382 0.26 17.08 -17.21
CA GLY A 382 0.73 18.35 -16.64
C GLY A 382 1.10 18.38 -15.15
N HIS A 383 1.31 17.24 -14.48
CA HIS A 383 1.53 17.20 -13.02
C HIS A 383 2.67 16.27 -12.57
N LEU A 384 3.89 16.52 -13.08
CA LEU A 384 5.08 15.69 -12.81
C LEU A 384 5.74 15.93 -11.44
N ASN A 385 5.44 17.04 -10.75
CA ASN A 385 6.04 17.38 -9.45
C ASN A 385 5.26 16.77 -8.28
N ARG A 386 5.14 15.44 -8.23
CA ARG A 386 4.33 14.71 -7.23
C ARG A 386 5.00 13.41 -6.77
N ASP A 387 4.64 12.98 -5.57
CA ASP A 387 5.19 11.81 -4.87
C ASP A 387 4.37 10.51 -5.06
N PHE A 388 3.32 10.52 -5.89
CA PHE A 388 2.53 9.35 -6.26
C PHE A 388 2.09 9.39 -7.73
N LEU A 389 2.00 8.21 -8.36
CA LEU A 389 1.61 8.08 -9.77
C LEU A 389 0.10 8.19 -10.00
N VAL A 390 -0.72 7.46 -9.22
CA VAL A 390 -2.14 7.23 -9.56
C VAL A 390 -3.10 8.12 -8.76
N TRP A 391 -3.92 8.88 -9.47
CA TRP A 391 -5.02 9.70 -8.95
C TRP A 391 -6.36 8.96 -8.98
N GLN A 392 -7.34 9.50 -8.26
CA GLN A 392 -8.73 9.04 -8.38
C GLN A 392 -9.30 9.43 -9.75
N THR A 393 -10.36 8.78 -10.19
CA THR A 393 -11.07 9.15 -11.43
C THR A 393 -12.55 8.82 -11.31
N GLY A 394 -13.36 9.36 -12.24
CA GLY A 394 -14.76 9.03 -12.38
C GLY A 394 -14.98 7.67 -13.05
N ALA A 395 -16.23 7.36 -13.38
CA ALA A 395 -16.57 6.12 -14.08
C ALA A 395 -16.04 6.10 -15.53
N ALA A 396 -15.95 7.26 -16.18
CA ALA A 396 -15.50 7.38 -17.57
C ALA A 396 -13.99 7.17 -17.76
N MET A 397 -13.18 7.39 -16.71
CA MET A 397 -11.70 7.29 -16.77
C MET A 397 -11.06 8.12 -17.90
N ASP A 398 -11.73 9.19 -18.29
CA ASP A 398 -11.27 10.23 -19.21
C ASP A 398 -10.21 11.09 -18.54
N GLU A 399 -10.54 11.64 -17.38
CA GLU A 399 -9.71 12.57 -16.64
C GLU A 399 -9.48 12.11 -15.20
N PRO A 400 -8.30 12.40 -14.66
CA PRO A 400 -8.03 12.13 -13.27
C PRO A 400 -8.54 13.26 -12.37
N ARG A 401 -9.15 12.88 -11.24
CA ARG A 401 -9.49 13.77 -10.14
C ARG A 401 -8.24 13.87 -9.27
N LEU A 402 -7.67 15.07 -9.11
CA LEU A 402 -6.44 15.42 -8.36
C LEU A 402 -6.50 15.07 -6.85
N ARG A 403 -6.83 13.82 -6.55
CA ARG A 403 -7.03 13.23 -5.24
C ARG A 403 -6.29 11.91 -5.24
N TYR A 404 -5.64 11.63 -4.11
CA TYR A 404 -4.89 10.40 -3.90
C TYR A 404 -5.75 9.14 -4.05
N ALA A 405 -5.28 8.15 -4.81
CA ALA A 405 -5.90 6.83 -4.91
C ALA A 405 -5.23 5.83 -3.94
N ALA A 406 -6.00 5.33 -2.96
CA ALA A 406 -5.54 4.24 -2.08
C ALA A 406 -5.34 2.93 -2.87
N PRO A 407 -4.51 1.97 -2.39
CA PRO A 407 -4.18 0.77 -3.17
C PRO A 407 -5.41 -0.06 -3.56
N GLU A 408 -6.42 -0.10 -2.69
CA GLU A 408 -7.67 -0.81 -2.96
C GLU A 408 -8.49 -0.15 -4.08
N VAL A 409 -8.37 1.17 -4.26
CA VAL A 409 -8.98 1.90 -5.38
C VAL A 409 -8.23 1.58 -6.66
N ILE A 410 -6.89 1.66 -6.62
CA ILE A 410 -6.05 1.37 -7.78
C ILE A 410 -6.30 -0.05 -8.29
N ALA A 411 -6.41 -1.04 -7.39
CA ALA A 411 -6.77 -2.41 -7.76
C ALA A 411 -8.14 -2.49 -8.45
N GLY A 412 -9.11 -1.66 -8.05
CA GLY A 412 -10.40 -1.54 -8.73
C GLY A 412 -10.27 -0.93 -10.14
N TYR A 413 -9.48 0.13 -10.29
CA TYR A 413 -9.21 0.74 -11.59
C TYR A 413 -8.52 -0.22 -12.55
N MET A 414 -7.53 -0.98 -12.07
CA MET A 414 -6.84 -1.98 -12.88
C MET A 414 -7.79 -3.07 -13.37
N ARG A 415 -8.68 -3.57 -12.50
CA ARG A 415 -9.73 -4.52 -12.92
C ARG A 415 -10.70 -3.93 -13.93
N ASN A 416 -11.06 -2.67 -13.78
CA ASN A 416 -11.89 -1.98 -14.76
C ASN A 416 -11.18 -1.88 -16.12
N VAL A 417 -9.89 -1.52 -16.16
CA VAL A 417 -9.09 -1.57 -17.39
C VAL A 417 -9.06 -2.98 -17.98
N TRP A 418 -8.87 -4.01 -17.14
CA TRP A 418 -8.85 -5.40 -17.58
C TRP A 418 -10.18 -5.85 -18.20
N ALA A 419 -11.31 -5.41 -17.65
CA ALA A 419 -12.63 -5.68 -18.21
C ALA A 419 -12.82 -5.10 -19.63
N HIS A 420 -12.02 -4.11 -20.01
CA HIS A 420 -12.05 -3.50 -21.34
C HIS A 420 -10.91 -3.98 -22.25
N LEU A 421 -10.19 -5.04 -21.88
CA LEU A 421 -9.17 -5.63 -22.76
C LEU A 421 -9.84 -6.42 -23.88
N ARG A 422 -9.35 -6.22 -25.11
CA ARG A 422 -9.81 -6.94 -26.30
C ARG A 422 -8.83 -8.05 -26.67
N VAL A 423 -9.32 -9.06 -27.39
CA VAL A 423 -8.49 -10.19 -27.82
C VAL A 423 -7.41 -9.69 -28.78
N PRO A 424 -6.12 -9.87 -28.45
CA PRO A 424 -5.05 -9.55 -29.38
C PRO A 424 -4.95 -10.63 -30.44
N GLU A 425 -4.81 -10.23 -31.70
CA GLU A 425 -4.61 -11.13 -32.82
C GLU A 425 -3.42 -10.71 -33.68
N LYS A 426 -2.75 -11.71 -34.26
CA LYS A 426 -1.72 -11.51 -35.26
C LYS A 426 -2.18 -12.12 -36.57
N LYS A 427 -2.56 -11.26 -37.51
CA LYS A 427 -2.97 -11.67 -38.87
C LYS A 427 -1.79 -12.33 -39.59
N PHE A 428 -2.10 -13.36 -40.38
CA PHE A 428 -1.08 -14.09 -41.15
C PHE A 428 -0.30 -13.12 -42.06
N GLY A 429 1.04 -13.25 -42.08
CA GLY A 429 1.93 -12.37 -42.86
C GLY A 429 2.17 -10.99 -42.27
N ARG A 430 1.48 -10.55 -41.20
CA ARG A 430 1.76 -9.28 -40.53
C ARG A 430 2.65 -9.47 -39.31
N GLN A 431 3.61 -8.57 -39.13
CA GLN A 431 4.46 -8.54 -37.93
C GLN A 431 3.78 -7.89 -36.72
N ARG A 432 2.80 -7.01 -36.95
CA ARG A 432 2.15 -6.23 -35.91
C ARG A 432 0.91 -6.92 -35.33
N TRP A 433 0.73 -6.80 -34.03
CA TRP A 433 -0.48 -7.22 -33.33
C TRP A 433 -1.59 -6.18 -33.45
N GLU A 434 -2.83 -6.63 -33.58
CA GLU A 434 -4.04 -5.82 -33.65
C GLU A 434 -5.06 -6.31 -32.59
N LEU A 435 -6.00 -5.46 -32.18
CA LEU A 435 -7.09 -5.86 -31.29
C LEU A 435 -8.33 -6.21 -32.13
N LYS A 436 -8.95 -7.36 -31.85
CA LYS A 436 -10.27 -7.69 -32.42
C LYS A 436 -11.31 -6.70 -31.91
N GLU A 437 -12.09 -6.11 -32.82
CA GLU A 437 -13.04 -5.06 -32.44
C GLU A 437 -14.21 -5.58 -31.59
N ASP A 438 -14.71 -6.78 -31.91
CA ASP A 438 -15.92 -7.35 -31.30
C ASP A 438 -15.62 -8.52 -30.34
N ALA A 439 -14.39 -8.62 -29.82
CA ALA A 439 -14.02 -9.70 -28.90
C ALA A 439 -13.29 -9.17 -27.66
N TRP A 440 -13.95 -9.31 -26.52
CA TRP A 440 -13.37 -9.03 -25.20
C TRP A 440 -12.49 -10.20 -24.75
N LEU A 441 -11.28 -9.89 -24.28
CA LEU A 441 -10.36 -10.89 -23.75
C LEU A 441 -10.90 -11.47 -22.43
N LEU A 442 -11.47 -10.61 -21.59
CA LEU A 442 -12.02 -10.96 -20.28
C LEU A 442 -13.53 -10.74 -20.25
N ALA A 443 -14.28 -11.53 -21.02
CA ALA A 443 -15.74 -11.43 -21.09
C ALA A 443 -16.39 -11.66 -19.71
N GLY A 444 -17.49 -10.94 -19.42
CA GLY A 444 -18.21 -11.05 -18.16
C GLY A 444 -17.35 -10.69 -16.94
N ASP A 445 -17.39 -11.53 -15.91
CA ASP A 445 -16.72 -11.29 -14.63
C ASP A 445 -15.33 -11.93 -14.50
N CYS A 446 -14.76 -12.41 -15.61
CA CYS A 446 -13.46 -13.11 -15.65
C CYS A 446 -12.29 -12.27 -15.09
N TYR A 447 -12.36 -10.94 -15.17
CA TYR A 447 -11.35 -10.04 -14.61
C TYR A 447 -11.17 -10.17 -13.09
N MET A 448 -12.12 -10.84 -12.38
CA MET A 448 -12.02 -11.12 -10.95
C MET A 448 -11.10 -12.31 -10.61
N PHE A 449 -10.73 -13.14 -11.59
CA PHE A 449 -9.75 -14.22 -11.39
C PHE A 449 -8.38 -13.66 -10.98
N TRP A 450 -7.97 -12.55 -11.60
CA TRP A 450 -6.75 -11.85 -11.25
C TRP A 450 -6.95 -10.84 -10.12
N SER A 451 -5.86 -10.58 -9.41
CA SER A 451 -5.81 -9.60 -8.33
C SER A 451 -4.72 -8.58 -8.57
N GLY A 452 -4.68 -7.54 -7.74
CA GLY A 452 -3.62 -6.55 -7.83
C GLY A 452 -2.19 -7.08 -7.65
N HIS A 453 -2.03 -8.29 -7.11
CA HIS A 453 -0.71 -8.92 -7.03
C HIS A 453 -0.33 -9.69 -8.31
N SER A 454 -1.29 -10.02 -9.17
CA SER A 454 -1.07 -10.82 -10.40
C SER A 454 -0.02 -10.23 -11.34
N MET A 455 0.02 -8.90 -11.47
CA MET A 455 1.03 -8.20 -12.30
C MET A 455 2.46 -8.51 -11.84
N ARG A 456 2.71 -8.39 -10.54
CA ARG A 456 4.04 -8.62 -9.94
C ARG A 456 4.51 -10.08 -10.09
N HIS A 457 3.58 -11.03 -10.19
CA HIS A 457 3.89 -12.45 -10.27
C HIS A 457 4.46 -12.87 -11.63
N PHE A 458 4.13 -12.17 -12.73
CA PHE A 458 4.48 -12.59 -14.08
C PHE A 458 6.00 -12.72 -14.30
N LEU A 459 6.74 -11.62 -14.21
CA LEU A 459 8.15 -11.60 -14.61
C LEU A 459 9.04 -12.53 -13.77
N PRO A 460 8.91 -12.62 -12.42
CA PRO A 460 9.69 -13.56 -11.61
C PRO A 460 9.37 -15.03 -11.88
N THR A 461 8.15 -15.34 -12.30
CA THR A 461 7.70 -16.70 -12.63
C THR A 461 8.25 -17.12 -13.98
N VAL A 462 8.03 -16.30 -15.02
CA VAL A 462 8.46 -16.59 -16.39
C VAL A 462 9.99 -16.64 -16.49
N SER A 463 10.71 -15.72 -15.82
CA SER A 463 12.17 -15.79 -15.76
C SER A 463 12.67 -17.07 -15.06
N ALA A 464 11.96 -17.57 -14.03
CA ALA A 464 12.30 -18.85 -13.39
C ALA A 464 12.24 -20.01 -14.38
N ILE A 465 11.18 -20.06 -15.17
CA ILE A 465 10.92 -21.10 -16.17
C ILE A 465 12.01 -21.08 -17.25
N PHE A 466 12.51 -19.89 -17.60
CA PHE A 466 13.64 -19.74 -18.52
C PHE A 466 15.01 -19.99 -17.89
N GLY A 467 15.07 -20.50 -16.65
CA GLY A 467 16.30 -20.90 -15.99
C GLY A 467 17.06 -19.76 -15.32
N GLU A 468 16.44 -18.60 -15.13
CA GLU A 468 17.10 -17.45 -14.48
C GLU A 468 17.38 -17.73 -12.99
N PRO A 469 18.64 -17.65 -12.54
CA PRO A 469 19.02 -17.88 -11.16
C PRO A 469 18.27 -16.99 -10.17
N LYS A 470 18.03 -17.52 -8.95
CA LYS A 470 17.25 -16.82 -7.92
C LYS A 470 17.90 -15.50 -7.50
N ASP A 471 19.22 -15.47 -7.35
CA ASP A 471 20.01 -14.29 -7.01
C ASP A 471 19.80 -13.14 -8.00
N ARG A 472 19.67 -13.44 -9.30
CA ARG A 472 19.36 -12.45 -10.34
C ARG A 472 17.90 -12.02 -10.32
N ARG A 473 16.97 -12.96 -10.12
CA ARG A 473 15.53 -12.67 -9.97
C ARG A 473 15.22 -11.83 -8.73
N ASP A 474 16.03 -11.95 -7.67
CA ASP A 474 15.88 -11.19 -6.44
C ASP A 474 16.13 -9.68 -6.63
N TYR A 475 16.85 -9.26 -7.68
CA TYR A 475 16.94 -7.85 -8.09
C TYR A 475 15.62 -7.31 -8.67
N LEU A 476 14.83 -8.12 -9.38
CA LEU A 476 13.56 -7.69 -9.98
C LEU A 476 12.58 -7.18 -8.92
N GLY A 477 12.34 -8.00 -7.91
CA GLY A 477 11.39 -7.73 -6.84
C GLY A 477 11.92 -6.82 -5.74
N ARG A 478 13.20 -6.39 -5.87
CA ARG A 478 13.97 -5.66 -4.85
C ARG A 478 14.03 -6.44 -3.53
N TRP A 479 14.16 -7.77 -3.62
CA TRP A 479 14.16 -8.67 -2.47
C TRP A 479 15.50 -8.67 -1.72
N HIS A 480 16.58 -8.24 -2.39
CA HIS A 480 17.91 -8.03 -1.78
C HIS A 480 18.00 -6.82 -0.85
N VAL A 481 17.05 -5.87 -0.94
CA VAL A 481 17.11 -4.61 -0.19
C VAL A 481 17.05 -4.88 1.32
N GLY A 482 18.20 -4.77 1.99
CA GLY A 482 18.37 -4.95 3.44
C GLY A 482 19.05 -6.25 3.89
N LEU A 483 19.39 -7.17 2.97
CA LEU A 483 20.15 -8.40 3.26
C LEU A 483 21.66 -8.20 3.14
N HIS A 484 22.10 -7.37 2.20
CA HIS A 484 23.50 -6.99 2.02
C HIS A 484 23.70 -5.55 2.50
N GLN A 485 24.71 -5.34 3.37
CA GLN A 485 25.09 -4.02 3.90
C GLN A 485 25.86 -3.18 2.86
N SER A 486 26.32 -3.80 1.79
CA SER A 486 26.90 -3.13 0.63
C SER A 486 25.79 -2.48 -0.19
N ALA A 487 26.01 -1.23 -0.59
CA ALA A 487 25.25 -0.55 -1.63
C ALA A 487 25.45 -1.30 -2.95
N ASP A 488 24.75 -2.42 -3.16
CA ASP A 488 24.82 -3.23 -4.38
C ASP A 488 24.57 -2.31 -5.58
N TYR A 489 25.66 -1.99 -6.28
CA TYR A 489 25.79 -0.88 -7.20
C TYR A 489 24.56 -0.75 -8.11
N LEU A 490 23.95 0.43 -8.07
CA LEU A 490 22.80 0.82 -8.90
C LEU A 490 22.98 0.38 -10.38
N HIS A 491 24.21 0.48 -10.90
CA HIS A 491 24.57 0.07 -12.25
C HIS A 491 24.47 -1.45 -12.47
N THR A 492 24.97 -2.24 -11.53
CA THR A 492 24.86 -3.71 -11.56
C THR A 492 23.40 -4.14 -11.47
N CYS A 493 22.63 -3.57 -10.54
CA CYS A 493 21.19 -3.82 -10.41
C CYS A 493 20.43 -3.50 -11.70
N ARG A 494 20.72 -2.35 -12.32
CA ARG A 494 20.13 -1.96 -13.61
C ARG A 494 20.44 -2.98 -14.69
N GLN A 495 21.70 -3.34 -14.87
CA GLN A 495 22.11 -4.26 -15.94
C GLN A 495 21.41 -5.63 -15.78
N ILE A 496 21.41 -6.19 -14.56
CA ILE A 496 20.76 -7.46 -14.26
C ILE A 496 19.26 -7.40 -14.59
N VAL A 497 18.54 -6.37 -14.12
CA VAL A 497 17.10 -6.23 -14.36
C VAL A 497 16.80 -6.14 -15.87
N LEU A 498 17.56 -5.32 -16.60
CA LEU A 498 17.36 -5.15 -18.05
C LEU A 498 17.67 -6.44 -18.83
N ASP A 499 18.68 -7.21 -18.42
CA ASP A 499 19.04 -8.48 -19.04
C ASP A 499 17.98 -9.56 -18.81
N VAL A 500 17.38 -9.63 -17.61
CA VAL A 500 16.29 -10.56 -17.34
C VAL A 500 15.04 -10.21 -18.16
N GLN A 501 14.71 -8.91 -18.28
CA GLN A 501 13.61 -8.45 -19.15
C GLN A 501 13.88 -8.80 -20.62
N LYS A 502 15.12 -8.62 -21.08
CA LYS A 502 15.59 -9.04 -22.42
C LYS A 502 15.39 -10.54 -22.63
N LEU A 503 15.86 -11.38 -21.70
CA LEU A 503 15.71 -12.83 -21.78
C LEU A 503 14.25 -13.22 -21.94
N VAL A 504 13.37 -12.67 -21.10
CA VAL A 504 11.94 -12.99 -21.12
C VAL A 504 11.30 -12.60 -22.45
N CYS A 505 11.57 -11.41 -22.97
CA CYS A 505 11.04 -10.99 -24.27
C CYS A 505 11.54 -11.86 -25.42
N ASP A 506 12.84 -12.17 -25.46
CA ASP A 506 13.47 -13.00 -26.48
C ASP A 506 12.84 -14.40 -26.55
N LYS A 507 12.73 -15.06 -25.39
CA LYS A 507 12.15 -16.41 -25.27
C LYS A 507 10.66 -16.44 -25.62
N LEU A 508 9.87 -15.48 -25.12
CA LEU A 508 8.44 -15.40 -25.46
C LEU A 508 8.21 -15.16 -26.95
N CYS A 509 9.06 -14.38 -27.61
CA CYS A 509 8.90 -14.07 -29.04
C CYS A 509 9.22 -15.27 -29.93
N GLY A 510 10.31 -16.00 -29.65
CA GLY A 510 10.72 -17.14 -30.47
C GLY A 510 11.92 -17.92 -29.95
N GLY A 511 12.59 -17.46 -28.89
CA GLY A 511 13.69 -18.17 -28.28
C GLY A 511 13.25 -19.45 -27.54
N LYS A 512 14.17 -20.40 -27.36
CA LYS A 512 13.96 -21.66 -26.62
C LYS A 512 14.63 -21.63 -25.24
N PRO A 513 14.06 -22.21 -24.17
CA PRO A 513 12.78 -22.92 -24.14
C PRO A 513 11.59 -21.97 -24.29
N GLY A 514 10.47 -22.48 -24.81
CA GLY A 514 9.21 -21.74 -24.88
C GLY A 514 8.52 -21.63 -23.51
N TYR A 515 7.38 -20.94 -23.46
CA TYR A 515 6.59 -20.76 -22.25
C TYR A 515 5.20 -21.37 -22.42
N ASP A 516 4.78 -22.16 -21.44
CA ASP A 516 3.47 -22.78 -21.42
C ASP A 516 2.60 -22.19 -20.30
N GLU A 517 1.35 -21.87 -20.63
CA GLU A 517 0.34 -21.32 -19.73
C GLU A 517 -0.74 -22.35 -19.36
N ASP A 518 -0.56 -23.63 -19.70
CA ASP A 518 -1.58 -24.69 -19.51
C ASP A 518 -2.05 -24.85 -18.06
N GLU A 519 -1.15 -24.78 -17.08
CA GLU A 519 -1.53 -24.83 -15.65
C GLU A 519 -2.42 -23.64 -15.26
N LEU A 520 -2.04 -22.43 -15.71
CA LEU A 520 -2.82 -21.22 -15.50
C LEU A 520 -4.20 -21.30 -16.18
N PHE A 521 -4.25 -21.88 -17.37
CA PHE A 521 -5.51 -22.12 -18.07
C PHE A 521 -6.37 -23.16 -17.36
N ALA A 522 -5.79 -24.22 -16.80
CA ALA A 522 -6.53 -25.20 -16.00
C ALA A 522 -7.15 -24.55 -14.74
N GLU A 523 -6.41 -23.70 -14.04
CA GLU A 523 -6.92 -22.93 -12.90
C GLU A 523 -8.06 -21.98 -13.31
N LEU A 524 -7.89 -21.27 -14.44
CA LEU A 524 -8.92 -20.39 -14.98
C LEU A 524 -10.19 -21.16 -15.37
N ARG A 525 -10.06 -22.32 -16.03
CA ARG A 525 -11.19 -23.20 -16.37
C ARG A 525 -11.94 -23.59 -15.11
N GLN A 526 -11.24 -24.09 -14.09
CA GLN A 526 -11.85 -24.50 -12.83
C GLN A 526 -12.57 -23.33 -12.15
N TRP A 527 -11.96 -22.15 -12.14
CA TRP A 527 -12.54 -20.95 -11.53
C TRP A 527 -13.84 -20.49 -12.21
N LEU A 528 -13.93 -20.65 -13.54
CA LEU A 528 -15.11 -20.32 -14.35
C LEU A 528 -16.23 -21.36 -14.19
N VAL A 529 -15.89 -22.65 -14.22
CA VAL A 529 -16.86 -23.74 -14.02
C VAL A 529 -17.55 -23.64 -12.67
N VAL A 530 -16.80 -23.34 -11.59
CA VAL A 530 -17.36 -23.13 -10.25
C VAL A 530 -18.37 -21.97 -10.20
N ARG A 531 -18.33 -21.04 -11.15
CA ARG A 531 -19.25 -19.90 -11.27
C ARG A 531 -20.34 -20.09 -12.32
N GLY A 532 -20.44 -21.27 -12.92
CA GLY A 532 -21.43 -21.58 -13.96
C GLY A 532 -21.16 -20.86 -15.28
N CYS A 533 -19.91 -20.43 -15.54
CA CYS A 533 -19.51 -19.84 -16.81
C CYS A 533 -18.90 -20.91 -17.74
N ASP A 534 -19.15 -20.79 -19.04
CA ASP A 534 -18.46 -21.60 -20.06
C ASP A 534 -16.98 -21.17 -20.16
N PRO A 535 -16.01 -22.04 -19.81
CA PRO A 535 -14.62 -21.66 -19.78
C PRO A 535 -13.95 -21.61 -21.15
N ASP A 536 -14.45 -22.32 -22.16
CA ASP A 536 -13.70 -22.59 -23.38
C ASP A 536 -13.52 -21.34 -24.27
N PRO A 537 -14.53 -20.50 -24.52
CA PRO A 537 -14.37 -19.26 -25.28
C PRO A 537 -13.37 -18.29 -24.63
N VAL A 538 -13.37 -18.22 -23.29
CA VAL A 538 -12.47 -17.36 -22.52
C VAL A 538 -11.05 -17.87 -22.67
N VAL A 539 -10.79 -19.13 -22.32
CA VAL A 539 -9.44 -19.70 -22.37
C VAL A 539 -8.87 -19.67 -23.78
N LYS A 540 -9.66 -20.01 -24.80
CA LYS A 540 -9.24 -19.93 -26.20
C LYS A 540 -8.79 -18.53 -26.62
N SER A 541 -9.38 -17.48 -26.05
CA SER A 541 -8.99 -16.09 -26.30
C SER A 541 -7.64 -15.72 -25.70
N HIS A 542 -7.17 -16.46 -24.69
CA HIS A 542 -5.83 -16.30 -24.12
C HIS A 542 -4.75 -17.14 -24.82
N MET A 543 -5.13 -18.19 -25.55
CA MET A 543 -4.21 -19.11 -26.24
C MET A 543 -3.64 -18.50 -27.54
N ILE A 544 -2.73 -17.54 -27.39
CA ILE A 544 -2.14 -16.80 -28.53
C ILE A 544 -0.76 -17.31 -28.97
N MET A 545 -0.10 -18.11 -28.14
CA MET A 545 1.20 -18.72 -28.47
C MET A 545 1.00 -19.97 -29.32
N ARG A 546 1.92 -20.19 -30.27
CA ARG A 546 1.90 -21.33 -31.20
C ARG A 546 3.00 -22.32 -30.83
N LEU A 547 2.74 -23.59 -31.05
CA LEU A 547 3.75 -24.63 -30.95
C LEU A 547 4.66 -24.58 -32.19
N VAL A 548 5.92 -24.21 -32.01
CA VAL A 548 6.95 -24.16 -33.05
C VAL A 548 8.17 -24.94 -32.55
N ASP A 549 8.56 -25.98 -33.28
CA ASP A 549 9.68 -26.87 -32.92
C ASP A 549 9.66 -27.36 -31.45
N GLY A 550 8.48 -27.75 -30.97
CA GLY A 550 8.28 -28.23 -29.59
C GLY A 550 8.26 -27.14 -28.51
N ALA A 551 8.37 -25.86 -28.87
CA ALA A 551 8.30 -24.73 -27.95
C ALA A 551 7.05 -23.88 -28.22
N ARG A 552 6.31 -23.52 -27.16
CA ARG A 552 5.20 -22.55 -27.26
C ARG A 552 5.76 -21.12 -27.24
N VAL A 553 5.58 -20.40 -28.34
CA VAL A 553 6.13 -19.05 -28.57
C VAL A 553 5.16 -18.17 -29.37
N LEU A 554 5.36 -16.85 -29.38
CA LEU A 554 4.59 -15.91 -30.22
C LEU A 554 4.93 -16.01 -31.72
N ASN A 555 5.97 -16.77 -32.07
CA ASN A 555 6.48 -16.96 -33.43
C ASN A 555 6.80 -15.61 -34.12
N GLN A 556 7.69 -14.85 -33.50
CA GLN A 556 8.13 -13.54 -33.96
C GLN A 556 9.58 -13.25 -33.58
N ARG A 557 10.20 -12.30 -34.28
CA ARG A 557 11.59 -11.92 -34.02
C ARG A 557 11.64 -10.75 -33.04
N TRP A 558 12.42 -10.90 -31.98
CA TRP A 558 12.73 -9.80 -31.06
C TRP A 558 14.12 -9.22 -31.37
N PRO A 559 14.36 -7.89 -31.19
CA PRO A 559 13.41 -6.85 -30.78
C PRO A 559 12.40 -6.48 -31.87
N MET A 560 11.15 -6.24 -31.47
CA MET A 560 10.06 -5.86 -32.39
C MET A 560 10.10 -4.37 -32.78
N ILE A 561 10.80 -3.54 -32.00
CA ILE A 561 11.01 -2.11 -32.25
C ILE A 561 12.51 -1.89 -32.25
N GLY A 562 13.04 -1.28 -33.32
CA GLY A 562 14.45 -0.90 -33.45
C GLY A 562 14.62 0.61 -33.60
N GLY A 563 15.82 1.12 -33.29
CA GLY A 563 16.17 2.54 -33.50
C GLY A 563 15.39 3.49 -32.58
N PHE A 564 15.79 3.59 -31.32
CA PHE A 564 15.24 4.59 -30.41
C PHE A 564 15.99 5.91 -30.63
N GLY A 565 15.32 6.92 -31.20
CA GLY A 565 15.89 8.26 -31.45
C GLY A 565 16.43 8.95 -30.19
N GLU A 566 17.20 10.03 -30.38
CA GLU A 566 17.99 10.74 -29.36
C GLU A 566 17.25 10.85 -28.02
N ALA A 567 17.73 10.06 -27.05
CA ALA A 567 17.24 10.09 -25.69
C ALA A 567 17.80 11.30 -24.94
N GLU A 568 17.15 11.70 -23.84
CA GLU A 568 17.78 12.59 -22.86
C GLU A 568 19.17 12.02 -22.51
N ALA A 569 20.22 12.83 -22.68
CA ALA A 569 21.58 12.44 -22.34
C ALA A 569 21.61 11.96 -20.88
N ASP A 570 22.24 10.81 -20.63
CA ASP A 570 22.45 10.27 -19.29
C ASP A 570 23.49 11.16 -18.59
N VAL A 571 23.06 12.33 -18.13
CA VAL A 571 23.89 13.18 -17.27
C VAL A 571 24.01 12.44 -15.95
N SER A 572 25.24 12.04 -15.65
CA SER A 572 25.68 11.47 -14.38
C SER A 572 24.97 12.14 -13.19
N LEU A 573 24.59 11.31 -12.22
CA LEU A 573 23.87 11.72 -11.01
C LEU A 573 24.54 12.92 -10.33
N PRO A 574 23.77 13.84 -9.71
CA PRO A 574 24.29 14.53 -8.53
C PRO A 574 24.64 13.44 -7.53
N GLU A 575 25.90 13.41 -7.08
CA GLU A 575 26.27 12.75 -5.84
C GLU A 575 25.20 13.10 -4.81
N GLY A 576 24.73 12.08 -4.07
CA GLY A 576 23.80 12.33 -2.98
C GLY A 576 24.33 13.52 -2.19
N GLN A 577 23.51 14.55 -2.02
CA GLN A 577 23.75 15.52 -0.96
C GLN A 577 23.67 14.73 0.34
N GLU A 578 24.78 14.09 0.72
CA GLU A 578 25.20 14.08 2.09
C GLU A 578 25.24 15.56 2.45
N GLU A 579 24.28 16.00 3.26
CA GLU A 579 24.49 17.17 4.10
C GLU A 579 25.71 16.84 4.97
N GLY A 580 26.88 17.09 4.41
CA GLY A 580 28.14 17.03 5.09
C GLY A 580 28.09 18.05 6.20
N ALA A 581 27.89 17.55 7.43
CA ALA A 581 28.54 18.16 8.57
C ALA A 581 30.03 18.30 8.20
N GLN A 582 30.48 19.53 8.07
CA GLN A 582 31.82 19.88 7.63
C GLN A 582 32.89 19.12 8.44
N GLY A 583 33.76 18.40 7.72
CA GLY A 583 35.16 18.17 8.08
C GLY A 583 35.45 17.39 9.36
N GLN A 584 35.36 16.06 9.32
CA GLN A 584 36.23 15.21 10.13
C GLN A 584 36.76 14.05 9.28
N ALA A 585 38.08 14.00 9.11
CA ALA A 585 38.75 12.89 8.44
C ALA A 585 38.45 11.58 9.19
N SER A 586 38.14 10.52 8.45
CA SER A 586 37.95 9.18 9.00
C SER A 586 39.17 8.77 9.81
N PRO A 587 39.02 8.33 11.09
CA PRO A 587 40.15 7.95 11.95
C PRO A 587 40.83 6.63 11.51
N PHE A 588 40.39 6.03 10.41
CA PHE A 588 40.92 4.76 9.91
C PHE A 588 41.20 4.79 8.41
N TRP A 589 42.27 4.13 8.00
CA TRP A 589 42.57 3.83 6.59
C TRP A 589 42.88 2.34 6.41
N VAL A 590 42.63 1.80 5.22
CA VAL A 590 42.76 0.36 4.93
C VAL A 590 43.88 0.12 3.94
N SER A 591 44.74 -0.86 4.21
CA SER A 591 45.75 -1.35 3.25
C SER A 591 45.40 -2.77 2.80
N VAL A 592 45.52 -3.05 1.50
CA VAL A 592 45.29 -4.40 0.93
C VAL A 592 46.60 -5.01 0.47
N SER A 593 46.94 -6.20 0.98
CA SER A 593 48.15 -6.92 0.59
C SER A 593 48.02 -7.48 -0.83
N ARG A 594 48.91 -7.06 -1.74
CA ARG A 594 48.89 -7.52 -3.15
C ARG A 594 49.22 -9.00 -3.36
N LYS A 595 49.78 -9.70 -2.35
CA LYS A 595 50.12 -11.14 -2.46
C LYS A 595 49.05 -12.08 -1.90
N SER A 596 48.27 -11.65 -0.90
CA SER A 596 47.29 -12.51 -0.22
C SER A 596 45.85 -12.00 -0.27
N GLY A 597 45.61 -10.78 -0.75
CA GLY A 597 44.27 -10.19 -0.85
C GLY A 597 43.62 -9.85 0.49
N GLN A 598 44.33 -9.97 1.61
CA GLN A 598 43.81 -9.59 2.91
C GLN A 598 43.81 -8.06 3.09
N GLU A 599 42.70 -7.55 3.63
CA GLU A 599 42.48 -6.13 3.94
C GLU A 599 42.72 -5.90 5.44
N THR A 600 43.58 -4.94 5.77
CA THR A 600 43.91 -4.58 7.17
C THR A 600 43.53 -3.12 7.42
N SER A 601 42.73 -2.88 8.47
CA SER A 601 42.30 -1.54 8.89
C SER A 601 43.27 -0.97 9.94
N HIS A 602 43.75 0.26 9.71
CA HIS A 602 44.73 0.97 10.54
C HIS A 602 44.09 2.18 11.19
N SER A 603 44.24 2.32 12.52
CA SER A 603 43.88 3.50 13.30
C SER A 603 44.93 4.61 13.15
N GLN A 604 44.53 5.83 12.78
CA GLN A 604 45.38 7.01 12.90
C GLN A 604 45.37 7.51 14.35
N SER A 605 46.24 6.95 15.19
CA SER A 605 46.61 7.56 16.48
C SER A 605 48.10 7.88 16.49
N VAL A 606 48.42 9.14 16.79
CA VAL A 606 49.76 9.56 17.22
C VAL A 606 50.12 8.79 18.49
N LEU A 607 51.36 8.31 18.56
CA LEU A 607 51.99 7.47 19.60
C LEU A 607 51.67 5.97 19.54
N GLY A 608 52.75 5.20 19.39
CA GLY A 608 52.73 3.78 19.09
C GLY A 608 52.44 2.87 20.28
N VAL A 609 52.00 1.66 19.93
CA VAL A 609 52.47 0.33 20.34
C VAL A 609 51.60 -0.64 19.53
N ALA A 610 52.23 -1.47 18.70
CA ALA A 610 51.55 -2.49 17.90
C ALA A 610 51.12 -3.65 18.81
N LEU A 611 49.84 -4.01 18.79
CA LEU A 611 49.32 -5.25 19.35
C LEU A 611 48.55 -5.98 18.24
N GLU A 612 49.19 -7.01 17.70
CA GLU A 612 48.56 -7.96 16.77
C GLU A 612 47.63 -8.90 17.54
N LEU A 613 46.41 -9.10 17.04
CA LEU A 613 45.53 -10.18 17.48
C LEU A 613 45.20 -11.07 16.27
N PRO A 614 45.49 -12.39 16.32
CA PRO A 614 45.12 -13.32 15.26
C PRO A 614 43.65 -13.73 15.39
N SER A 615 42.90 -13.67 14.28
CA SER A 615 41.55 -14.23 14.20
C SER A 615 41.62 -15.63 13.55
N GLY A 616 41.40 -16.66 14.37
CA GLY A 616 41.19 -18.04 13.95
C GLY A 616 40.06 -18.66 14.77
N GLY A 617 39.10 -19.28 14.08
CA GLY A 617 37.90 -19.85 14.69
C GLY A 617 38.16 -21.08 15.57
N GLY A 618 37.44 -21.17 16.69
CA GLY A 618 37.44 -22.32 17.60
C GLY A 618 36.38 -22.15 18.70
N ARG A 619 35.78 -23.25 19.13
CA ARG A 619 34.53 -23.39 19.90
C ARG A 619 34.57 -22.79 21.33
N LEU A 620 33.37 -22.38 21.79
CA LEU A 620 32.82 -22.42 23.16
C LEU A 620 33.80 -22.73 24.31
N GLU A 621 34.33 -21.70 24.99
CA GLU A 621 34.60 -21.71 26.45
C GLU A 621 35.07 -20.37 27.08
N GLY A 622 35.17 -19.25 26.34
CA GLY A 622 35.76 -17.99 26.86
C GLY A 622 34.87 -17.01 27.64
N HIS A 623 33.58 -17.31 27.88
CA HIS A 623 32.63 -16.29 28.39
C HIS A 623 32.72 -16.01 29.90
N ARG A 624 33.42 -16.83 30.69
CA ARG A 624 33.62 -16.58 32.15
C ARG A 624 34.87 -15.76 32.46
N GLU A 625 35.87 -15.77 31.58
CA GLU A 625 37.15 -15.07 31.79
C GLU A 625 37.07 -13.60 31.34
N PHE A 626 36.32 -13.32 30.27
CA PHE A 626 36.03 -11.97 29.79
C PHE A 626 35.24 -11.14 30.82
N ARG A 627 34.38 -11.79 31.62
CA ARG A 627 33.59 -11.14 32.68
C ARG A 627 34.43 -10.80 33.93
N ARG A 628 35.52 -11.54 34.18
CA ARG A 628 36.50 -11.23 35.24
C ARG A 628 37.40 -10.04 34.86
N GLN A 629 37.77 -9.93 33.59
CA GLN A 629 38.65 -8.87 33.11
C GLN A 629 37.94 -7.51 33.03
N LEU A 630 36.66 -7.49 32.66
CA LEU A 630 35.85 -6.26 32.58
C LEU A 630 35.56 -5.61 33.94
N LEU A 631 35.52 -6.39 35.03
CA LEU A 631 35.31 -5.89 36.39
C LEU A 631 36.60 -5.33 37.03
N SER A 632 37.77 -5.47 36.38
CA SER A 632 39.05 -4.97 36.89
C SER A 632 39.43 -3.57 36.39
N THR A 633 38.70 -3.02 35.42
CA THR A 633 39.07 -1.81 34.66
C THR A 633 38.14 -0.61 34.88
N MET A 634 37.10 -0.73 35.72
CA MET A 634 36.11 0.35 35.94
C MET A 634 36.00 0.89 37.37
N LEU A 635 37.08 0.87 38.17
CA LEU A 635 37.12 1.58 39.46
C LEU A 635 38.38 2.46 39.61
N PRO A 636 38.25 3.72 40.07
CA PRO A 636 39.37 4.60 40.41
C PRO A 636 40.26 4.04 41.54
N ARG A 637 41.53 4.44 41.52
CA ARG A 637 42.66 3.86 42.26
C ARG A 637 42.74 4.12 43.78
N SER A 638 41.69 4.60 44.46
CA SER A 638 41.83 5.03 45.87
C SER A 638 41.38 4.04 46.95
N ASP A 639 40.74 2.91 46.66
CA ASP A 639 40.31 1.97 47.73
C ASP A 639 40.50 0.49 47.36
N ARG A 640 41.76 0.02 47.32
CA ARG A 640 42.09 -1.41 47.14
C ARG A 640 42.62 -2.13 48.38
N ASN A 641 42.62 -1.50 49.55
CA ASN A 641 43.17 -2.11 50.77
C ASN A 641 42.14 -2.53 51.84
N GLN A 642 40.84 -2.59 51.51
CA GLN A 642 39.86 -3.23 52.40
C GLN A 642 38.88 -4.07 51.60
N LEU A 643 39.24 -5.34 51.32
CA LEU A 643 38.35 -6.50 51.13
C LEU A 643 39.16 -7.71 50.64
N GLN A 644 40.11 -8.14 51.46
CA GLN A 644 40.46 -9.56 51.59
C GLN A 644 40.33 -9.89 53.07
N LEU A 645 39.11 -10.24 53.51
CA LEU A 645 38.80 -11.11 54.65
C LEU A 645 37.28 -11.14 54.84
N ARG A 646 36.60 -11.92 53.99
CA ARG A 646 35.52 -12.88 54.30
C ARG A 646 34.68 -13.16 53.05
#